data_AF-A0A3S9Q7U8-F1
#
_entry.id   AF-A0A3S9Q7U8-F1
#
_cell.length_a   1.000
_cell.length_b   1.000
_cell.length_c   1.000
_cell.angle_alpha   90.00
_cell.angle_beta   90.00
_cell.angle_gamma   90.00
#
_symmetry.space_group_name_H-M   'P 1'
#
loop_
_entity.id
_entity.type
_entity.pdbx_description
1 polymer ?
#
loop_
_entity_poly.entity_id
_entity_poly.type
_entity_poly.pdbx_seq_one_letter_code
_entity_poly.pdbx_strand_id
1 'polypeptide(L)'
;MKKFLVTVLLLFVSMISFSEDIELYISDAVKTAAKKTQVLIVLDDSGSMTTEETVKFSYDPTVDYPTIPGRTKFSSKYLYYNKGDGIPSPDQSSEKRRFLASINGCDSSKASLAQDGFYTAHVRYYKFVSNNGQWKGLPRYNGSNIGVLDCEDDVLNNNANNADGVDVGFPVNYLGTSSAPVYFTDAVTDSNASWGGKYVTLYTDNYLRWFLGDTVKEEKRTRMAMAIESINDVIKSAPSIDFGLQVFNYNGGDSSNSGNGGRIVAGIREMTEANETTLLNIVNNQVSAQGGTPLCETLYEASRYFSGDSIEYGDDDIDVNYWGYQKNKPPRDTTIELSGKYVSPFSGCSDKVYVILITDGEPQNDHHADSSIESLSSLEDGQTINFSGSKYNYENSQGTQQNNYLAGLAEWMSNRDLNSKLEGKQTADIYTIGFSDGAADAAPLLKETAALGGGKYFRATDSAQLTAALVGALEDLAPNNDSLTSASVAANNFDRTETLNSVYYAMFQPDNGPRWQGNLKKYKVINSKQVGMHGKAALDEESGQFSEDVTSYWSPANSKDGDVVAEGGVAEMLRKKTNRVIYSDIGSGGALALLTEAQAKIAFGGADELANKMEVNEEDIGTYLNWAMGKNVDNVKSDDGTVATMRPDVFGDPLHSKPLVINYGSSIRVVIGTNAGALHMFQDNDDEVDENWAFMPKEFFSNIKRLRDNFATDDKVYGIDGSITSYVKDINGDGIINGSDKVWVFFGLRRGGTSYYGLDISIPGTPGKLWHIDATTTGFGELGQSWSQPKIGYSKLKNSDDSTGAEPVLFFGGGYDAKKDVNTPGTFDGKGRAIYMIDAASGTLKWSLVPEGAQQPFQVLIVFHQVLVF
;
A
#
# COMPACT_ATOMS: atom_id res chain seq x y z
N MET A 1 -0.22 40.32 -36.76
CA MET A 1 0.83 40.11 -35.74
C MET A 1 0.30 39.58 -34.41
N LYS A 2 -0.65 40.23 -33.72
CA LYS A 2 -1.17 39.73 -32.42
C LYS A 2 -1.79 38.32 -32.45
N LYS A 3 -2.53 37.95 -33.51
CA LYS A 3 -3.08 36.59 -33.67
C LYS A 3 -2.01 35.53 -33.93
N PHE A 4 -0.96 35.87 -34.68
CA PHE A 4 0.17 34.98 -34.95
C PHE A 4 1.04 34.75 -33.70
N LEU A 5 1.20 35.80 -32.88
CA LEU A 5 1.90 35.70 -31.60
C LEU A 5 1.14 34.80 -30.60
N VAL A 6 -0.20 34.87 -30.57
CA VAL A 6 -1.04 34.02 -29.71
C VAL A 6 -1.04 32.57 -30.18
N THR A 7 -1.05 32.30 -31.48
CA THR A 7 -0.93 30.93 -32.01
C THR A 7 0.45 30.32 -31.76
N VAL A 8 1.53 31.11 -31.87
CA VAL A 8 2.88 30.68 -31.50
C VAL A 8 2.99 30.46 -29.98
N LEU A 9 2.39 31.33 -29.15
CA LEU A 9 2.34 31.13 -27.70
C LEU A 9 1.56 29.86 -27.33
N LEU A 10 0.43 29.57 -27.99
CA LEU A 10 -0.35 28.35 -27.77
C LEU A 10 0.38 27.08 -28.26
N LEU A 11 1.19 27.17 -29.33
CA LEU A 11 2.04 26.08 -29.81
C LEU A 11 3.27 25.82 -28.94
N PHE A 12 3.67 26.78 -28.09
CA PHE A 12 4.71 26.61 -27.07
C PHE A 12 4.14 26.28 -25.68
N VAL A 13 2.81 26.29 -25.50
CA VAL A 13 2.12 25.94 -24.24
C VAL A 13 1.59 24.50 -24.25
N SER A 14 1.76 23.74 -25.34
CA SER A 14 1.77 22.27 -25.25
C SER A 14 3.11 21.82 -24.67
N MET A 15 3.38 22.24 -23.43
CA MET A 15 4.34 21.53 -22.61
C MET A 15 3.78 20.15 -22.36
N ILE A 16 4.69 19.19 -22.39
CA ILE A 16 4.46 17.77 -22.45
C ILE A 16 3.56 17.37 -21.28
N SER A 17 2.40 16.79 -21.57
CA SER A 17 1.61 16.11 -20.54
C SER A 17 2.14 14.68 -20.44
N PHE A 18 2.82 14.40 -19.34
CA PHE A 18 3.20 13.07 -18.93
C PHE A 18 2.09 12.54 -18.03
N SER A 19 1.71 11.29 -18.20
CA SER A 19 0.67 10.68 -17.38
C SER A 19 0.87 9.19 -17.40
N GLU A 20 1.34 8.63 -16.28
CA GLU A 20 0.84 7.31 -15.89
C GLU A 20 -0.70 7.37 -15.84
N ASP A 21 -1.41 6.28 -16.14
CA ASP A 21 -2.88 6.24 -16.14
C ASP A 21 -3.49 6.55 -14.76
N ILE A 22 -2.69 6.40 -13.69
CA ILE A 22 -3.07 6.74 -12.33
C ILE A 22 -2.62 8.15 -11.90
N GLU A 23 -1.82 8.88 -12.68
CA GLU A 23 -1.43 10.26 -12.30
C GLU A 23 -2.63 11.20 -12.22
N LEU A 24 -3.69 10.94 -12.98
CA LEU A 24 -4.95 11.69 -12.81
C LEU A 24 -5.53 11.54 -11.38
N TYR A 25 -5.16 10.46 -10.68
CA TYR A 25 -5.67 10.09 -9.36
C TYR A 25 -4.64 10.34 -8.24
N ILE A 26 -3.34 10.24 -8.54
CA ILE A 26 -2.24 10.34 -7.56
C ILE A 26 -1.03 11.14 -8.12
N SER A 27 -1.22 12.08 -9.05
CA SER A 27 -0.11 12.87 -9.64
C SER A 27 0.79 13.49 -8.59
N ASP A 28 2.05 13.81 -8.91
CA ASP A 28 2.91 14.58 -8.01
C ASP A 28 2.28 15.92 -7.60
N ALA A 29 1.41 16.52 -8.43
CA ALA A 29 0.59 17.68 -8.03
C ALA A 29 -0.49 17.33 -6.99
N VAL A 30 -1.07 16.13 -7.05
CA VAL A 30 -1.95 15.55 -6.02
C VAL A 30 -1.16 15.07 -4.80
N LYS A 31 0.09 14.59 -4.91
CA LYS A 31 1.00 14.32 -3.78
C LYS A 31 1.55 15.60 -3.14
N THR A 32 1.55 16.71 -3.88
CA THR A 32 1.85 18.05 -3.35
C THR A 32 0.58 18.71 -2.76
N ALA A 33 -0.61 18.31 -3.22
CA ALA A 33 -1.90 18.77 -2.69
C ALA A 33 -2.41 17.94 -1.49
N ALA A 34 -2.12 16.63 -1.46
CA ALA A 34 -2.23 15.76 -0.31
C ALA A 34 -1.02 16.04 0.58
N LYS A 35 -1.25 16.77 1.67
CA LYS A 35 -0.16 17.15 2.58
C LYS A 35 0.51 15.90 3.16
N LYS A 36 1.84 16.01 3.34
CA LYS A 36 2.71 15.02 4.00
C LYS A 36 2.08 14.48 5.29
N THR A 37 2.35 13.22 5.60
CA THR A 37 1.87 12.57 6.82
C THR A 37 2.27 13.38 8.05
N GLN A 38 1.30 13.67 8.92
CA GLN A 38 1.48 14.52 10.09
C GLN A 38 1.71 13.68 11.35
N VAL A 39 2.87 13.84 12.00
CA VAL A 39 3.29 13.03 13.16
C VAL A 39 3.69 13.93 14.33
N LEU A 40 3.11 13.71 15.50
CA LEU A 40 3.55 14.29 16.78
C LEU A 40 4.37 13.26 17.55
N ILE A 41 5.66 13.55 17.79
CA ILE A 41 6.48 12.76 18.72
C ILE A 41 6.23 13.29 20.13
N VAL A 42 5.79 12.42 21.04
CA VAL A 42 5.70 12.72 22.47
C VAL A 42 6.89 12.02 23.14
N LEU A 43 7.86 12.82 23.58
CA LEU A 43 9.09 12.33 24.17
C LEU A 43 9.04 12.47 25.69
N ASP A 44 9.24 11.35 26.38
CA ASP A 44 9.52 11.33 27.81
C ASP A 44 10.85 12.03 28.12
N ASP A 45 10.74 13.13 28.87
CA ASP A 45 11.84 13.89 29.43
C ASP A 45 11.83 13.89 30.95
N SER A 46 11.24 12.87 31.58
CA SER A 46 11.23 12.71 33.03
C SER A 46 12.63 12.46 33.62
N GLY A 47 12.75 12.54 34.95
CA GLY A 47 14.03 12.35 35.64
C GLY A 47 14.65 10.96 35.42
N SER A 48 13.86 9.91 35.18
CA SER A 48 14.37 8.56 34.90
C SER A 48 15.18 8.50 33.61
N MET A 49 14.98 9.43 32.68
CA MET A 49 15.76 9.51 31.45
C MET A 49 17.22 9.93 31.67
N THR A 50 17.58 10.38 32.89
CA THR A 50 18.98 10.56 33.31
C THR A 50 19.69 9.25 33.67
N THR A 51 18.95 8.16 33.81
CA THR A 51 19.51 6.84 34.16
C THR A 51 20.53 6.43 33.12
N GLU A 52 21.72 6.12 33.59
CA GLU A 52 22.77 5.54 32.76
C GLU A 52 22.50 4.06 32.59
N GLU A 53 22.26 3.65 31.36
CA GLU A 53 22.22 2.24 30.99
C GLU A 53 23.62 1.77 30.63
N THR A 54 23.93 0.57 31.11
CA THR A 54 25.11 -0.16 30.68
C THR A 54 24.79 -0.70 29.28
N VAL A 55 25.17 0.08 28.29
CA VAL A 55 25.04 -0.29 26.88
C VAL A 55 26.38 -0.74 26.36
N LYS A 56 26.36 -1.46 25.24
CA LYS A 56 27.60 -1.70 24.50
C LYS A 56 28.24 -0.36 24.18
N PHE A 57 29.54 -0.22 24.44
CA PHE A 57 30.33 0.94 24.01
C PHE A 57 30.00 1.25 22.56
N SER A 58 29.84 2.53 22.24
CA SER A 58 29.56 3.00 20.88
C SER A 58 30.43 2.26 19.87
N TYR A 59 29.80 1.81 18.79
CA TYR A 59 30.51 1.12 17.73
C TYR A 59 31.69 1.97 17.23
N ASP A 60 32.91 1.46 17.42
CA ASP A 60 34.11 2.03 16.81
C ASP A 60 34.48 1.24 15.53
N PRO A 61 34.35 1.86 14.35
CA PRO A 61 34.63 1.20 13.08
C PRO A 61 36.11 0.84 12.90
N THR A 62 37.02 1.41 13.70
CA THR A 62 38.47 1.12 13.64
C THR A 62 38.84 -0.16 14.39
N VAL A 63 37.94 -0.70 15.21
CA VAL A 63 38.13 -1.94 15.95
C VAL A 63 37.61 -3.13 15.12
N ASP A 64 38.47 -4.14 14.90
CA ASP A 64 38.04 -5.42 14.31
C ASP A 64 37.44 -6.32 15.41
N TYR A 65 36.12 -6.38 15.49
CA TYR A 65 35.43 -7.13 16.54
C TYR A 65 35.58 -8.65 16.31
N PRO A 66 35.76 -9.43 17.40
CA PRO A 66 35.90 -10.88 17.29
C PRO A 66 34.61 -11.52 16.78
N THR A 67 34.74 -12.75 16.28
CA THR A 67 33.59 -13.57 15.86
C THR A 67 32.62 -13.77 17.00
N ILE A 68 31.33 -13.90 16.66
CA ILE A 68 30.31 -14.28 17.64
C ILE A 68 30.73 -15.59 18.34
N PRO A 69 30.60 -15.70 19.68
CA PRO A 69 31.02 -16.88 20.43
C PRO A 69 30.49 -18.20 19.84
N GLY A 70 31.39 -19.19 19.73
CA GLY A 70 31.06 -20.50 19.15
C GLY A 70 30.97 -20.54 17.61
N ARG A 71 31.34 -19.46 16.90
CA ARG A 71 31.31 -19.38 15.43
C ARG A 71 32.69 -19.16 14.81
N THR A 72 32.78 -19.32 13.48
CA THR A 72 34.00 -19.16 12.69
C THR A 72 33.89 -17.92 11.81
N LYS A 73 34.94 -17.09 11.76
CA LYS A 73 34.93 -15.82 11.00
C LYS A 73 34.61 -16.09 9.54
N PHE A 74 33.45 -15.62 9.10
CA PHE A 74 33.00 -15.70 7.72
C PHE A 74 33.49 -14.46 6.97
N SER A 75 33.68 -14.58 5.65
CA SER A 75 34.32 -13.55 4.80
C SER A 75 33.79 -12.14 5.06
N SER A 76 34.68 -11.16 5.30
CA SER A 76 34.36 -9.73 5.50
C SER A 76 34.03 -8.98 4.21
N LYS A 77 33.47 -9.68 3.23
CA LYS A 77 33.18 -9.17 1.88
C LYS A 77 31.69 -8.94 1.66
N TYR A 78 30.87 -9.10 2.70
CA TYR A 78 29.43 -9.06 2.60
C TYR A 78 28.87 -7.89 3.41
N LEU A 79 27.87 -7.23 2.84
CA LEU A 79 26.90 -6.47 3.62
C LEU A 79 25.70 -7.37 3.89
N TYR A 80 25.16 -7.24 5.08
CA TYR A 80 23.95 -7.92 5.53
C TYR A 80 22.79 -6.96 5.45
N TYR A 81 21.57 -7.48 5.35
CA TYR A 81 20.39 -6.61 5.30
C TYR A 81 19.23 -7.19 6.10
N ASN A 82 18.35 -6.29 6.52
CA ASN A 82 17.11 -6.57 7.21
C ASN A 82 15.96 -5.75 6.59
N LYS A 83 14.74 -6.30 6.61
CA LYS A 83 13.48 -5.67 6.14
C LYS A 83 12.39 -5.68 7.24
N GLY A 84 12.78 -5.44 8.49
CA GLY A 84 11.90 -5.50 9.67
C GLY A 84 11.72 -6.89 10.30
N ASP A 85 12.63 -7.83 10.00
CA ASP A 85 12.76 -9.14 10.65
C ASP A 85 13.81 -9.08 11.79
N GLY A 86 14.15 -10.22 12.39
CA GLY A 86 15.25 -10.29 13.36
C GLY A 86 16.61 -9.94 12.75
N ILE A 87 17.50 -9.33 13.53
CA ILE A 87 18.83 -8.86 13.08
C ILE A 87 19.64 -10.01 12.44
N PRO A 88 20.26 -9.80 11.26
CA PRO A 88 21.03 -10.83 10.57
C PRO A 88 22.25 -11.27 11.37
N SER A 89 22.55 -12.56 11.29
CA SER A 89 23.61 -13.16 12.09
C SER A 89 24.86 -13.41 11.23
N PRO A 90 25.95 -12.64 11.40
CA PRO A 90 27.19 -12.87 10.69
C PRO A 90 27.84 -14.17 11.16
N ASP A 91 28.88 -14.59 10.46
CA ASP A 91 29.67 -15.78 10.82
C ASP A 91 28.89 -17.11 10.75
N GLN A 92 27.77 -17.15 10.00
CA GLN A 92 27.01 -18.35 9.68
C GLN A 92 26.84 -18.56 8.17
N SER A 93 27.11 -19.78 7.71
CA SER A 93 26.91 -20.15 6.30
C SER A 93 25.42 -20.20 5.90
N SER A 94 24.54 -20.45 6.88
CA SER A 94 23.08 -20.50 6.74
C SER A 94 22.44 -19.12 6.63
N GLU A 95 23.06 -18.05 7.15
CA GLU A 95 22.55 -16.70 6.95
C GLU A 95 22.69 -16.32 5.47
N LYS A 96 21.58 -16.03 4.80
CA LYS A 96 21.55 -15.73 3.36
C LYS A 96 21.10 -14.30 3.08
N ARG A 97 20.66 -13.53 4.10
CA ARG A 97 20.30 -12.11 4.00
C ARG A 97 21.53 -11.22 3.90
N ARG A 98 22.27 -11.42 2.82
CA ARG A 98 23.53 -10.72 2.52
C ARG A 98 23.79 -10.68 1.02
N PHE A 99 24.61 -9.72 0.61
CA PHE A 99 25.15 -9.58 -0.74
C PHE A 99 26.59 -9.07 -0.67
N LEU A 100 27.34 -9.13 -1.78
CA LEU A 100 28.74 -8.68 -1.78
C LEU A 100 28.83 -7.16 -1.56
N ALA A 101 29.66 -6.71 -0.63
CA ALA A 101 29.85 -5.28 -0.38
C ALA A 101 30.33 -4.53 -1.63
N SER A 102 31.07 -5.20 -2.52
CA SER A 102 31.56 -4.63 -3.78
C SER A 102 30.46 -4.31 -4.79
N ILE A 103 29.25 -4.85 -4.63
CA ILE A 103 28.12 -4.53 -5.51
C ILE A 103 27.17 -3.50 -4.90
N ASN A 104 27.53 -2.89 -3.75
CA ASN A 104 26.73 -1.85 -3.13
C ASN A 104 26.73 -0.58 -4.01
N GLY A 105 25.68 -0.42 -4.82
CA GLY A 105 25.51 0.76 -5.66
C GLY A 105 25.07 1.99 -4.91
N CYS A 106 24.41 1.83 -3.74
CA CYS A 106 23.98 2.93 -2.89
C CYS A 106 25.19 3.68 -2.30
N ASP A 107 25.68 4.70 -3.00
CA ASP A 107 26.84 5.50 -2.64
C ASP A 107 26.55 6.35 -1.39
N SER A 108 25.33 6.85 -1.24
CA SER A 108 24.85 7.54 -0.03
C SER A 108 25.04 6.70 1.25
N SER A 109 24.96 5.37 1.15
CA SER A 109 25.15 4.49 2.32
C SER A 109 26.60 4.34 2.77
N LYS A 110 27.58 4.60 1.90
CA LYS A 110 28.98 4.16 2.13
C LYS A 110 29.62 4.87 3.32
N ALA A 111 29.35 6.16 3.51
CA ALA A 111 29.91 6.94 4.62
C ALA A 111 29.39 6.43 5.98
N SER A 112 28.07 6.29 6.13
CA SER A 112 27.45 5.77 7.33
C SER A 112 27.81 4.31 7.59
N LEU A 113 27.88 3.46 6.56
CA LEU A 113 28.35 2.09 6.74
C LEU A 113 29.81 2.03 7.22
N ALA A 114 30.67 2.96 6.78
CA ALA A 114 32.06 3.02 7.22
C ALA A 114 32.22 3.63 8.61
N GLN A 115 31.35 4.56 9.01
CA GLN A 115 31.42 5.28 10.28
C GLN A 115 30.62 4.59 11.39
N ASP A 116 29.35 4.30 11.11
CA ASP A 116 28.35 3.85 12.08
C ASP A 116 28.06 2.35 11.93
N GLY A 117 28.45 1.75 10.80
CA GLY A 117 28.39 0.31 10.60
C GLY A 117 27.03 -0.21 10.11
N PHE A 118 26.04 0.66 9.99
CA PHE A 118 24.71 0.38 9.45
C PHE A 118 24.18 1.58 8.65
N TYR A 119 23.15 1.35 7.83
CA TYR A 119 22.47 2.39 7.05
C TYR A 119 21.06 1.92 6.66
N THR A 120 20.03 2.76 6.77
CA THR A 120 18.65 2.41 6.44
C THR A 120 18.16 3.22 5.26
N ALA A 121 17.68 2.56 4.20
CA ALA A 121 17.15 3.22 3.00
C ALA A 121 16.21 2.29 2.21
N HIS A 122 15.49 2.85 1.23
CA HIS A 122 14.84 2.03 0.20
C HIS A 122 15.89 1.51 -0.77
N VAL A 123 16.24 0.23 -0.61
CA VAL A 123 17.21 -0.44 -1.48
C VAL A 123 16.50 -1.33 -2.49
N ARG A 124 16.92 -1.25 -3.75
CA ARG A 124 16.38 -2.04 -4.85
C ARG A 124 17.49 -2.82 -5.52
N TYR A 125 17.14 -3.99 -6.06
CA TYR A 125 18.01 -4.77 -6.92
C TYR A 125 17.37 -4.98 -8.29
N TYR A 126 18.21 -5.10 -9.30
CA TYR A 126 17.74 -5.28 -10.67
C TYR A 126 17.44 -6.75 -10.99
N LYS A 127 16.27 -7.01 -11.60
CA LYS A 127 15.84 -8.35 -12.03
C LYS A 127 15.06 -8.31 -13.33
N PHE A 128 15.28 -9.31 -14.17
CA PHE A 128 14.44 -9.57 -15.35
C PHE A 128 13.22 -10.43 -14.98
N VAL A 129 12.03 -9.98 -15.37
CA VAL A 129 10.78 -10.75 -15.32
C VAL A 129 10.17 -10.73 -16.72
N SER A 130 9.93 -11.91 -17.31
CA SER A 130 9.38 -12.03 -18.67
C SER A 130 10.12 -11.17 -19.71
N ASN A 131 11.46 -11.12 -19.57
CA ASN A 131 12.38 -10.35 -20.41
C ASN A 131 12.19 -8.82 -20.34
N ASN A 132 11.61 -8.29 -19.26
CA ASN A 132 11.63 -6.86 -18.90
C ASN A 132 12.49 -6.70 -17.64
N GLY A 133 13.55 -5.90 -17.73
CA GLY A 133 14.39 -5.58 -16.59
C GLY A 133 13.72 -4.52 -15.72
N GLN A 134 13.71 -4.74 -14.41
CA GLN A 134 13.09 -3.83 -13.47
C GLN A 134 13.76 -3.92 -12.09
N TRP A 135 13.80 -2.78 -11.41
CA TRP A 135 14.22 -2.62 -10.02
C TRP A 135 13.13 -3.15 -9.09
N LYS A 136 13.53 -4.01 -8.15
CA LYS A 136 12.63 -4.67 -7.18
C LYS A 136 13.20 -4.59 -5.78
N GLY A 137 12.34 -4.63 -4.77
CA GLY A 137 12.77 -4.71 -3.38
C GLY A 137 13.67 -5.92 -3.14
N LEU A 138 14.64 -5.80 -2.23
CA LEU A 138 15.54 -6.91 -1.92
C LEU A 138 14.74 -8.17 -1.51
N PRO A 139 15.19 -9.38 -1.92
CA PRO A 139 14.57 -10.63 -1.48
C PRO A 139 14.59 -10.72 0.05
N ARG A 140 13.58 -11.34 0.67
CA ARG A 140 13.48 -11.37 2.14
C ARG A 140 14.57 -12.21 2.81
N TYR A 141 14.85 -13.41 2.28
CA TYR A 141 15.70 -14.39 2.95
C TYR A 141 17.06 -14.61 2.30
N ASN A 142 17.24 -14.26 1.02
CA ASN A 142 18.44 -14.61 0.28
C ASN A 142 18.85 -13.56 -0.75
N GLY A 143 19.93 -12.83 -0.45
CA GLY A 143 20.51 -11.83 -1.36
C GLY A 143 21.70 -12.33 -2.17
N SER A 144 22.04 -13.62 -2.06
CA SER A 144 23.30 -14.17 -2.61
C SER A 144 23.36 -14.10 -4.15
N ASN A 145 22.21 -13.97 -4.82
CA ASN A 145 22.10 -13.90 -6.28
C ASN A 145 21.90 -12.47 -6.81
N ILE A 146 22.02 -11.46 -5.95
CA ILE A 146 21.93 -10.06 -6.38
C ILE A 146 23.19 -9.71 -7.17
N GLY A 147 23.01 -9.12 -8.35
CA GLY A 147 24.10 -8.66 -9.22
C GLY A 147 24.30 -7.15 -9.20
N VAL A 148 23.20 -6.38 -9.26
CA VAL A 148 23.18 -4.92 -9.29
C VAL A 148 22.13 -4.43 -8.30
N LEU A 149 22.48 -3.46 -7.47
CA LEU A 149 21.59 -2.82 -6.49
C LEU A 149 21.89 -1.33 -6.37
N ASP A 150 20.92 -0.56 -5.90
CA ASP A 150 21.00 0.88 -5.67
C ASP A 150 19.93 1.34 -4.65
N CYS A 151 19.92 2.61 -4.24
CA CYS A 151 18.99 3.17 -3.26
C CYS A 151 18.31 4.48 -3.70
N GLU A 152 17.16 4.76 -3.09
CA GLU A 152 16.40 5.98 -3.32
C GLU A 152 17.18 7.25 -2.98
N ASP A 153 17.98 7.21 -1.92
CA ASP A 153 18.73 8.38 -1.45
C ASP A 153 19.72 8.90 -2.49
N ASP A 154 20.29 8.02 -3.33
CA ASP A 154 21.15 8.47 -4.44
C ASP A 154 20.34 9.23 -5.50
N VAL A 155 19.11 8.82 -5.77
CA VAL A 155 18.20 9.55 -6.66
C VAL A 155 17.79 10.89 -6.04
N LEU A 156 17.36 10.90 -4.78
CA LEU A 156 16.92 12.12 -4.08
C LEU A 156 18.03 13.16 -3.93
N ASN A 157 19.26 12.70 -3.69
CA ASN A 157 20.45 13.55 -3.58
C ASN A 157 21.08 13.88 -4.94
N ASN A 158 20.49 13.40 -6.05
CA ASN A 158 21.05 13.54 -7.41
C ASN A 158 22.51 13.05 -7.49
N ASN A 159 22.81 11.96 -6.78
CA ASN A 159 24.07 11.25 -6.77
C ASN A 159 24.06 10.12 -7.81
N ALA A 160 24.84 10.25 -8.88
CA ALA A 160 24.90 9.27 -9.96
C ALA A 160 25.98 8.18 -9.77
N ASN A 161 26.66 8.17 -8.62
CA ASN A 161 27.75 7.23 -8.34
C ASN A 161 27.19 5.85 -8.00
N ASN A 162 27.74 4.80 -8.62
CA ASN A 162 27.32 3.41 -8.41
C ASN A 162 28.47 2.55 -7.86
N ALA A 163 28.26 1.24 -7.84
CA ALA A 163 29.28 0.26 -7.45
C ALA A 163 30.44 0.20 -8.47
N ASP A 164 31.63 -0.20 -8.01
CA ASP A 164 32.80 -0.31 -8.87
C ASP A 164 32.55 -1.30 -10.03
N GLY A 165 32.78 -0.85 -11.27
CA GLY A 165 32.55 -1.64 -12.48
C GLY A 165 31.11 -1.66 -12.97
N VAL A 166 30.25 -0.84 -12.37
CA VAL A 166 28.88 -0.54 -12.83
C VAL A 166 28.86 0.88 -13.42
N ASP A 167 28.08 1.08 -14.49
CA ASP A 167 27.96 2.39 -15.15
C ASP A 167 27.42 3.46 -14.18
N VAL A 168 27.90 4.70 -14.31
CA VAL A 168 27.35 5.86 -13.59
C VAL A 168 25.95 6.20 -14.10
N GLY A 169 25.07 6.66 -13.22
CA GLY A 169 23.71 7.07 -13.56
C GLY A 169 22.68 6.65 -12.51
N PHE A 170 21.41 6.90 -12.81
CA PHE A 170 20.27 6.68 -11.92
C PHE A 170 19.45 5.46 -12.33
N PRO A 171 18.88 4.69 -11.39
CA PRO A 171 18.08 3.49 -11.66
C PRO A 171 16.96 3.69 -12.69
N VAL A 172 16.92 2.85 -13.72
CA VAL A 172 15.86 2.87 -14.75
C VAL A 172 15.30 1.48 -15.05
N ASN A 173 13.97 1.40 -15.14
CA ASN A 173 13.21 0.22 -15.52
C ASN A 173 13.06 0.10 -17.04
N TYR A 174 12.76 -1.11 -17.51
CA TYR A 174 12.29 -1.42 -18.86
C TYR A 174 13.27 -1.12 -20.01
N LEU A 175 14.52 -0.77 -19.71
CA LEU A 175 15.59 -0.63 -20.70
C LEU A 175 16.44 -1.90 -20.82
N GLY A 176 16.99 -2.11 -22.02
CA GLY A 176 17.87 -3.25 -22.33
C GLY A 176 17.15 -4.59 -22.48
N THR A 177 17.94 -5.65 -22.61
CA THR A 177 17.49 -7.05 -22.70
C THR A 177 18.29 -7.92 -21.75
N SER A 178 17.86 -9.15 -21.46
CA SER A 178 18.63 -10.03 -20.57
C SER A 178 20.05 -10.33 -21.08
N SER A 179 20.30 -10.23 -22.39
CA SER A 179 21.63 -10.39 -23.01
C SER A 179 22.46 -9.10 -23.06
N ALA A 180 21.81 -7.94 -22.98
CA ALA A 180 22.43 -6.61 -23.02
C ALA A 180 21.63 -5.67 -22.10
N PRO A 181 21.80 -5.81 -20.78
CA PRO A 181 20.98 -5.10 -19.80
C PRO A 181 21.37 -3.61 -19.73
N VAL A 182 20.38 -2.77 -19.41
CA VAL A 182 20.57 -1.34 -19.15
C VAL A 182 19.93 -1.05 -17.80
N TYR A 183 20.77 -0.75 -16.82
CA TYR A 183 20.35 -0.59 -15.42
C TYR A 183 20.10 0.86 -15.03
N PHE A 184 20.86 1.79 -15.63
CA PHE A 184 20.91 3.20 -15.26
C PHE A 184 20.66 4.15 -16.45
N THR A 185 20.31 5.39 -16.14
CA THR A 185 20.15 6.52 -17.07
C THR A 185 20.96 7.73 -16.60
N ASP A 186 21.34 8.65 -17.49
CA ASP A 186 22.24 9.75 -17.16
C ASP A 186 21.58 10.85 -16.29
N ALA A 187 20.28 11.11 -16.49
CA ALA A 187 19.56 12.18 -15.81
C ALA A 187 18.62 11.63 -14.74
N VAL A 188 18.63 12.25 -13.55
CA VAL A 188 17.76 11.86 -12.42
C VAL A 188 16.28 11.91 -12.78
N THR A 189 15.87 12.86 -13.63
CA THR A 189 14.49 13.00 -14.12
C THR A 189 14.04 11.81 -14.95
N ASP A 190 14.98 11.03 -15.48
CA ASP A 190 14.71 9.85 -16.31
C ASP A 190 14.62 8.56 -15.49
N SER A 191 14.96 8.63 -14.20
CA SER A 191 14.78 7.52 -13.28
C SER A 191 13.29 7.25 -13.09
N ASN A 192 12.89 5.99 -13.28
CA ASN A 192 11.52 5.51 -13.05
C ASN A 192 11.51 4.24 -12.19
N ALA A 193 12.58 4.04 -11.41
CA ALA A 193 12.62 3.01 -10.40
C ALA A 193 11.59 3.33 -9.31
N SER A 194 10.81 2.32 -8.92
CA SER A 194 9.88 2.46 -7.81
C SER A 194 10.59 2.20 -6.48
N TRP A 195 10.51 3.19 -5.61
CA TRP A 195 11.10 3.16 -4.29
C TRP A 195 10.11 2.77 -3.19
N GLY A 196 8.90 2.36 -3.58
CA GLY A 196 7.83 1.99 -2.66
C GLY A 196 7.95 0.66 -1.93
N GLY A 197 7.53 0.59 -0.65
CA GLY A 197 7.61 -0.59 0.21
C GLY A 197 8.48 -0.36 1.46
N LYS A 198 8.88 -1.45 2.15
CA LYS A 198 9.66 -1.37 3.40
C LYS A 198 11.06 -0.81 3.20
N TYR A 199 11.54 -0.06 4.21
CA TYR A 199 12.96 0.28 4.34
C TYR A 199 13.81 -0.98 4.54
N VAL A 200 15.06 -0.88 4.12
CA VAL A 200 16.08 -1.91 4.30
C VAL A 200 17.18 -1.31 5.15
N THR A 201 17.49 -1.95 6.28
CA THR A 201 18.71 -1.64 7.02
C THR A 201 19.85 -2.54 6.53
N LEU A 202 20.88 -1.93 5.98
CA LEU A 202 22.16 -2.54 5.64
C LEU A 202 23.08 -2.52 6.86
N TYR A 203 23.85 -3.58 7.05
CA TYR A 203 24.82 -3.71 8.13
C TYR A 203 26.16 -4.23 7.60
N THR A 204 27.25 -3.73 8.17
CA THR A 204 28.57 -4.34 8.02
C THR A 204 28.68 -5.59 8.90
N ASP A 205 29.52 -6.55 8.49
CA ASP A 205 29.81 -7.72 9.31
C ASP A 205 30.48 -7.33 10.64
N ASN A 206 31.32 -6.29 10.62
CA ASN A 206 32.00 -5.77 11.81
C ASN A 206 31.01 -5.18 12.81
N TYR A 207 30.04 -4.38 12.36
CA TYR A 207 28.97 -3.86 13.21
C TYR A 207 28.14 -4.98 13.83
N LEU A 208 27.76 -6.00 13.05
CA LEU A 208 26.98 -7.11 13.59
C LEU A 208 27.76 -7.96 14.61
N ARG A 209 29.09 -8.07 14.48
CA ARG A 209 29.93 -8.72 15.50
C ARG A 209 29.99 -7.92 16.80
N TRP A 210 30.03 -6.59 16.71
CA TRP A 210 29.86 -5.71 17.87
C TRP A 210 28.45 -5.89 18.49
N PHE A 211 27.41 -5.77 17.66
CA PHE A 211 26.02 -5.84 18.09
C PHE A 211 25.65 -7.20 18.71
N LEU A 212 26.17 -8.32 18.20
CA LEU A 212 25.84 -9.68 18.66
C LEU A 212 26.92 -10.34 19.54
N GLY A 213 28.09 -9.71 19.70
CA GLY A 213 29.20 -10.27 20.48
C GLY A 213 29.03 -10.08 21.98
N ASP A 214 29.51 -11.05 22.76
CA ASP A 214 29.45 -11.06 24.24
C ASP A 214 30.65 -10.33 24.90
N THR A 215 31.64 -9.89 24.12
CA THR A 215 32.92 -9.33 24.61
C THR A 215 33.08 -7.82 24.35
N VAL A 216 32.00 -7.11 24.05
CA VAL A 216 32.09 -5.66 23.84
C VAL A 216 32.25 -4.98 25.19
N LYS A 217 33.17 -4.01 25.28
CA LYS A 217 33.25 -3.13 26.45
C LYS A 217 31.90 -2.47 26.63
N GLU A 218 31.40 -2.38 27.85
CA GLU A 218 30.18 -1.63 28.09
C GLU A 218 30.56 -0.19 28.45
N GLU A 219 29.77 0.76 27.97
CA GLU A 219 29.84 2.15 28.40
C GLU A 219 28.51 2.57 28.99
N LYS A 220 28.57 3.63 29.79
CA LYS A 220 27.38 4.21 30.39
C LYS A 220 26.90 5.35 29.51
N ARG A 221 25.67 5.22 29.00
CA ARG A 221 24.97 6.30 28.28
C ARG A 221 23.63 6.56 28.95
N THR A 222 23.21 7.82 28.99
CA THR A 222 21.88 8.14 29.50
C THR A 222 20.81 7.74 28.49
N ARG A 223 19.64 7.34 28.97
CA ARG A 223 18.47 7.07 28.13
C ARG A 223 18.13 8.27 27.24
N MET A 224 18.18 9.49 27.78
CA MET A 224 17.96 10.71 27.01
C MET A 224 18.93 10.87 25.83
N ALA A 225 20.23 10.60 26.03
CA ALA A 225 21.21 10.72 24.94
C ALA A 225 20.94 9.71 23.81
N MET A 226 20.45 8.52 24.15
CA MET A 226 20.05 7.52 23.15
C MET A 226 18.75 7.91 22.43
N ALA A 227 17.78 8.49 23.13
CA ALA A 227 16.54 8.97 22.53
C ALA A 227 16.75 10.13 21.56
N ILE A 228 17.60 11.10 21.93
CA ILE A 228 18.00 12.22 21.06
C ILE A 228 18.65 11.71 19.77
N GLU A 229 19.57 10.74 19.86
CA GLU A 229 20.21 10.10 18.70
C GLU A 229 19.15 9.50 17.76
N SER A 230 18.27 8.64 18.29
CA SER A 230 17.25 7.97 17.47
C SER A 230 16.24 8.92 16.82
N ILE A 231 15.79 9.95 17.54
CA ILE A 231 14.86 10.96 17.00
C ILE A 231 15.54 11.76 15.88
N ASN A 232 16.80 12.14 16.04
CA ASN A 232 17.54 12.83 14.98
C ASN A 232 17.65 11.97 13.71
N ASP A 233 17.97 10.70 13.86
CA ASP A 233 18.12 9.77 12.73
C ASP A 233 16.80 9.60 11.97
N VAL A 234 15.69 9.51 12.70
CA VAL A 234 14.34 9.34 12.14
C VAL A 234 13.87 10.61 11.43
N ILE A 235 14.02 11.79 12.04
CA ILE A 235 13.63 13.06 11.41
C ILE A 235 14.41 13.28 10.10
N LYS A 236 15.72 13.01 10.10
CA LYS A 236 16.58 13.17 8.91
C LYS A 236 16.28 12.14 7.81
N SER A 237 15.84 10.95 8.19
CA SER A 237 15.56 9.87 7.23
C SER A 237 14.13 9.87 6.68
N ALA A 238 13.23 10.71 7.20
CA ALA A 238 11.83 10.77 6.78
C ALA A 238 11.41 12.19 6.34
N PRO A 239 12.02 12.78 5.28
CA PRO A 239 11.71 14.14 4.82
C PRO A 239 10.28 14.28 4.25
N SER A 240 9.59 13.17 3.99
CA SER A 240 8.19 13.12 3.53
C SER A 240 7.17 13.20 4.67
N ILE A 241 7.61 13.36 5.92
CA ILE A 241 6.75 13.42 7.11
C ILE A 241 6.89 14.78 7.79
N ASP A 242 5.75 15.34 8.18
CA ASP A 242 5.68 16.58 8.95
C ASP A 242 5.69 16.26 10.44
N PHE A 243 6.82 16.52 11.09
CA PHE A 243 7.03 16.24 12.51
C PHE A 243 6.67 17.44 13.41
N GLY A 244 6.05 17.13 14.55
CA GLY A 244 5.98 17.97 15.73
C GLY A 244 6.64 17.28 16.94
N LEU A 245 6.86 18.03 18.01
CA LEU A 245 7.43 17.53 19.26
C LEU A 245 6.66 18.05 20.48
N GLN A 246 6.33 17.13 21.38
CA GLN A 246 5.76 17.38 22.69
C GLN A 246 6.67 16.77 23.76
N VAL A 247 6.78 17.47 24.90
CA VAL A 247 7.55 17.04 26.07
C VAL A 247 6.72 17.24 27.34
N PHE A 248 7.15 16.68 28.48
CA PHE A 248 6.40 16.78 29.73
C PHE A 248 6.69 18.09 30.47
N ASN A 249 5.75 18.48 31.32
CA ASN A 249 5.97 19.47 32.37
C ASN A 249 6.54 18.78 33.62
N TYR A 250 6.96 19.56 34.63
CA TYR A 250 7.61 18.99 35.82
C TYR A 250 6.83 17.83 36.49
N ASN A 251 5.51 17.94 36.53
CA ASN A 251 4.55 17.03 37.13
C ASN A 251 4.86 16.57 38.57
N GLY A 252 4.65 17.49 39.52
CA GLY A 252 4.89 17.24 40.95
C GLY A 252 3.77 16.50 41.72
N GLY A 253 2.63 16.19 41.09
CA GLY A 253 1.43 15.61 41.74
C GLY A 253 0.13 16.00 41.04
N ASP A 254 -1.02 15.39 41.36
CA ASP A 254 -2.32 15.68 40.70
C ASP A 254 -3.03 16.97 41.19
N SER A 255 -2.30 18.03 41.50
CA SER A 255 -2.88 19.30 41.96
C SER A 255 -2.72 20.37 40.88
N SER A 256 -3.64 21.32 40.83
CA SER A 256 -3.65 22.38 39.80
C SER A 256 -2.42 23.30 39.79
N ASN A 257 -1.48 23.16 40.72
CA ASN A 257 -0.25 23.97 40.80
C ASN A 257 1.02 23.10 40.69
N SER A 258 0.88 21.86 40.22
CA SER A 258 1.96 20.87 40.16
C SER A 258 2.72 20.86 38.83
N GLY A 259 2.30 21.65 37.85
CA GLY A 259 2.82 21.61 36.48
C GLY A 259 2.50 20.29 35.79
N ASN A 260 1.20 20.02 35.63
CA ASN A 260 0.66 18.74 35.15
C ASN A 260 0.84 18.59 33.63
N GLY A 261 0.69 17.37 33.10
CA GLY A 261 0.68 17.09 31.67
C GLY A 261 1.97 17.46 30.93
N GLY A 262 1.82 17.93 29.68
CA GLY A 262 2.94 18.28 28.82
C GLY A 262 2.60 19.42 27.86
N ARG A 263 3.62 19.88 27.12
CA ARG A 263 3.51 21.05 26.23
C ARG A 263 4.09 20.78 24.85
N ILE A 264 3.42 21.30 23.83
CA ILE A 264 3.93 21.28 22.45
C ILE A 264 5.09 22.27 22.34
N VAL A 265 6.30 21.79 22.04
CA VAL A 265 7.51 22.61 21.88
C VAL A 265 7.87 22.84 20.42
N ALA A 266 7.31 22.03 19.53
CA ALA A 266 7.29 22.29 18.10
C ALA A 266 5.96 21.78 17.51
N GLY A 267 5.15 22.67 16.95
CA GLY A 267 3.95 22.28 16.23
C GLY A 267 4.26 21.51 14.95
N ILE A 268 3.32 20.64 14.55
CA ILE A 268 3.40 19.90 13.27
C ILE A 268 3.40 20.92 12.13
N ARG A 269 4.42 20.87 11.29
CA ARG A 269 4.64 21.80 10.19
C ARG A 269 5.34 21.10 9.03
N GLU A 270 5.21 21.69 7.84
CA GLU A 270 5.90 21.22 6.65
C GLU A 270 7.41 21.07 6.92
N MET A 271 7.95 19.88 6.69
CA MET A 271 9.36 19.59 6.98
C MET A 271 10.30 20.11 5.88
N THR A 272 10.43 21.44 5.84
CA THR A 272 11.43 22.18 5.06
C THR A 272 12.79 22.17 5.78
N GLU A 273 13.90 22.35 5.06
CA GLU A 273 15.26 22.37 5.64
C GLU A 273 15.40 23.33 6.84
N ALA A 274 14.71 24.47 6.80
CA ALA A 274 14.70 25.44 7.90
C ALA A 274 13.90 24.96 9.12
N ASN A 275 12.75 24.31 8.89
CA ASN A 275 11.91 23.74 9.95
C ASN A 275 12.58 22.52 10.59
N GLU A 276 13.20 21.66 9.78
CA GLU A 276 13.98 20.51 10.23
C GLU A 276 15.14 20.96 11.13
N THR A 277 15.94 21.93 10.65
CA THR A 277 17.05 22.48 11.44
C THR A 277 16.58 23.05 12.79
N THR A 278 15.41 23.70 12.80
CA THR A 278 14.81 24.25 14.03
C THR A 278 14.39 23.15 14.99
N LEU A 279 13.70 22.12 14.50
CA LEU A 279 13.25 20.97 15.28
C LEU A 279 14.45 20.20 15.86
N LEU A 280 15.44 19.88 15.03
CA LEU A 280 16.67 19.20 15.47
C LEU A 280 17.43 20.04 16.51
N ASN A 281 17.43 21.37 16.42
CA ASN A 281 18.05 22.22 17.44
C ASN A 281 17.34 22.10 18.79
N ILE A 282 16.00 22.02 18.80
CA ILE A 282 15.23 21.80 20.04
C ILE A 282 15.61 20.44 20.65
N VAL A 283 15.56 19.38 19.84
CA VAL A 283 15.89 18.00 20.26
C VAL A 283 17.32 17.92 20.82
N ASN A 284 18.30 18.48 20.12
CA ASN A 284 19.72 18.34 20.48
C ASN A 284 20.16 19.22 21.65
N ASN A 285 19.58 20.42 21.80
CA ASN A 285 20.17 21.44 22.67
C ASN A 285 19.23 21.94 23.77
N GLN A 286 17.94 21.57 23.76
CA GLN A 286 16.96 22.14 24.69
C GLN A 286 16.17 21.11 25.50
N VAL A 287 16.04 19.87 25.02
CA VAL A 287 15.42 18.79 25.79
C VAL A 287 16.34 18.37 26.93
N SER A 288 15.78 18.18 28.13
CA SER A 288 16.53 17.76 29.32
C SER A 288 15.70 16.86 30.22
N ALA A 289 16.30 15.79 30.75
CA ALA A 289 15.63 14.79 31.56
C ALA A 289 15.41 15.24 33.03
N GLN A 290 14.21 15.71 33.38
CA GLN A 290 13.80 16.13 34.72
C GLN A 290 12.27 16.05 34.89
N GLY A 291 11.76 15.79 36.10
CA GLY A 291 10.32 15.76 36.39
C GLY A 291 9.73 14.34 36.44
N GLY A 292 8.41 14.25 36.43
CA GLY A 292 7.63 13.00 36.44
C GLY A 292 7.15 12.57 35.04
N THR A 293 6.34 11.50 34.99
CA THR A 293 5.89 10.85 33.73
C THR A 293 4.35 10.96 33.56
N PRO A 294 3.79 12.13 33.18
CA PRO A 294 2.34 12.34 33.01
C PRO A 294 1.81 11.88 31.62
N LEU A 295 1.78 10.57 31.34
CA LEU A 295 1.45 10.06 29.99
C LEU A 295 0.03 10.44 29.53
N CYS A 296 -0.98 10.20 30.36
CA CYS A 296 -2.39 10.43 30.04
C CYS A 296 -2.71 11.91 29.91
N GLU A 297 -2.22 12.73 30.84
CA GLU A 297 -2.39 14.18 30.80
C GLU A 297 -1.69 14.81 29.59
N THR A 298 -0.51 14.30 29.21
CA THR A 298 0.21 14.77 28.02
C THR A 298 -0.53 14.40 26.73
N LEU A 299 -1.03 13.17 26.62
CA LEU A 299 -1.86 12.76 25.47
C LEU A 299 -3.16 13.56 25.42
N TYR A 300 -3.73 13.91 26.58
CA TYR A 300 -4.91 14.77 26.65
C TYR A 300 -4.62 16.15 26.07
N GLU A 301 -3.49 16.78 26.40
CA GLU A 301 -3.10 18.05 25.76
C GLU A 301 -2.92 17.91 24.25
N ALA A 302 -2.34 16.80 23.77
CA ALA A 302 -2.23 16.52 22.33
C ALA A 302 -3.61 16.46 21.66
N SER A 303 -4.60 15.84 22.32
CA SER A 303 -5.98 15.80 21.85
C SER A 303 -6.60 17.20 21.70
N ARG A 304 -6.26 18.13 22.60
CA ARG A 304 -6.72 19.53 22.55
C ARG A 304 -6.01 20.32 21.47
N TYR A 305 -4.73 20.05 21.23
CA TYR A 305 -3.99 20.58 20.08
C TYR A 305 -4.67 20.17 18.76
N PHE A 306 -4.99 18.89 18.61
CA PHE A 306 -5.68 18.38 17.42
C PHE A 306 -7.10 18.91 17.27
N SER A 307 -7.85 19.08 18.36
CA SER A 307 -9.22 19.61 18.35
C SER A 307 -9.29 21.13 18.12
N GLY A 308 -8.16 21.84 18.22
CA GLY A 308 -8.10 23.30 18.19
C GLY A 308 -8.83 23.93 19.39
N ASP A 309 -8.72 23.30 20.55
CA ASP A 309 -9.35 23.72 21.80
C ASP A 309 -8.45 24.63 22.64
N SER A 310 -8.94 25.09 23.80
CA SER A 310 -8.14 25.94 24.69
C SER A 310 -6.97 25.18 25.28
N ILE A 311 -5.84 25.85 25.45
CA ILE A 311 -4.64 25.29 26.10
C ILE A 311 -5.00 25.00 27.57
N GLU A 312 -4.65 23.81 28.07
CA GLU A 312 -4.91 23.41 29.47
C GLU A 312 -3.59 23.15 30.21
N TYR A 313 -2.76 22.24 29.69
CA TYR A 313 -1.46 21.90 30.28
C TYR A 313 -0.28 22.55 29.56
N GLY A 314 -0.47 23.05 28.34
CA GLY A 314 0.62 23.62 27.55
C GLY A 314 1.34 24.80 28.21
N ASP A 315 0.72 25.49 29.18
CA ASP A 315 1.29 26.61 29.93
C ASP A 315 1.32 26.41 31.47
N ASP A 316 1.08 25.20 31.97
CA ASP A 316 1.02 24.89 33.40
C ASP A 316 2.40 24.67 34.05
N ASP A 317 3.48 24.61 33.27
CA ASP A 317 4.81 24.25 33.78
C ASP A 317 5.34 25.19 34.88
N ILE A 318 6.08 24.63 35.85
CA ILE A 318 6.45 25.32 37.11
C ILE A 318 7.95 25.33 37.39
N ASP A 319 8.44 26.37 38.05
CA ASP A 319 9.83 26.44 38.50
C ASP A 319 10.02 25.65 39.81
N VAL A 320 11.01 24.77 39.87
CA VAL A 320 11.33 23.98 41.08
C VAL A 320 12.77 24.21 41.51
N ASN A 321 12.93 25.16 42.45
CA ASN A 321 14.23 25.63 42.93
C ASN A 321 15.09 24.54 43.56
N TYR A 322 14.51 23.51 44.19
CA TYR A 322 15.26 22.48 44.91
C TYR A 322 16.07 21.57 43.96
N TRP A 323 15.55 21.33 42.76
CA TRP A 323 16.17 20.49 41.74
C TRP A 323 16.79 21.28 40.58
N GLY A 324 16.71 22.62 40.63
CA GLY A 324 17.18 23.49 39.55
C GLY A 324 16.33 23.40 38.28
N TYR A 325 15.11 22.87 38.38
CA TYR A 325 14.17 22.81 37.26
C TYR A 325 13.68 24.22 36.92
N GLN A 326 13.80 24.57 35.65
CA GLN A 326 13.36 25.85 35.12
C GLN A 326 12.23 25.59 34.15
N LYS A 327 11.08 26.21 34.41
CA LYS A 327 9.90 25.99 33.57
C LYS A 327 10.13 26.43 32.14
N ASN A 328 9.34 25.85 31.24
CA ASN A 328 9.26 26.22 29.83
C ASN A 328 10.63 26.09 29.14
N LYS A 329 11.33 24.98 29.40
CA LYS A 329 12.59 24.59 28.76
C LYS A 329 12.52 23.13 28.29
N PRO A 330 12.36 22.86 26.98
CA PRO A 330 12.23 23.83 25.88
C PRO A 330 10.97 24.71 25.99
N PRO A 331 10.98 25.93 25.41
CA PRO A 331 9.82 26.80 25.41
C PRO A 331 8.70 26.21 24.54
N ARG A 332 7.45 26.35 24.99
CA ARG A 332 6.28 25.97 24.19
C ARG A 332 6.21 26.76 22.88
N ASP A 333 5.67 26.13 21.85
CA ASP A 333 5.50 26.74 20.53
C ASP A 333 4.27 27.65 20.49
N THR A 334 4.46 28.92 20.82
CA THR A 334 3.36 29.91 20.77
C THR A 334 2.86 30.22 19.35
N THR A 335 3.52 29.75 18.30
CA THR A 335 3.12 30.04 16.90
C THR A 335 1.91 29.23 16.45
N ILE A 336 1.61 28.13 17.14
CA ILE A 336 0.41 27.32 16.95
C ILE A 336 -0.73 27.73 17.87
N GLU A 337 -0.70 28.95 18.41
CA GLU A 337 -1.72 29.44 19.35
C GLU A 337 -2.37 30.72 18.82
N LEU A 338 -3.69 30.77 18.87
CA LEU A 338 -4.47 31.94 18.48
C LEU A 338 -5.61 32.18 19.47
N SER A 339 -5.58 33.33 20.13
CA SER A 339 -6.61 33.75 21.10
C SER A 339 -6.86 32.75 22.25
N GLY A 340 -5.78 32.14 22.77
CA GLY A 340 -5.85 31.18 23.89
C GLY A 340 -6.33 29.79 23.49
N LYS A 341 -6.34 29.48 22.19
CA LYS A 341 -6.63 28.15 21.65
C LYS A 341 -5.53 27.69 20.72
N TYR A 342 -5.44 26.38 20.52
CA TYR A 342 -4.58 25.80 19.52
C TYR A 342 -5.09 26.04 18.10
N VAL A 343 -4.14 26.23 17.18
CA VAL A 343 -4.34 26.13 15.74
C VAL A 343 -4.14 24.66 15.39
N SER A 344 -5.25 23.95 15.13
CA SER A 344 -5.23 22.52 14.80
C SER A 344 -4.37 22.25 13.55
N PRO A 345 -3.60 21.14 13.54
CA PRO A 345 -2.89 20.70 12.35
C PRO A 345 -3.82 20.10 11.28
N PHE A 346 -5.06 19.72 11.65
CA PHE A 346 -6.06 19.28 10.68
C PHE A 346 -6.43 20.43 9.72
N SER A 347 -6.65 20.06 8.47
CA SER A 347 -7.15 20.95 7.43
C SER A 347 -8.16 20.17 6.60
N GLY A 348 -9.03 20.82 5.81
CA GLY A 348 -10.07 20.13 5.03
C GLY A 348 -9.59 19.13 3.95
N CYS A 349 -8.30 18.76 3.95
CA CYS A 349 -7.68 17.74 3.11
C CYS A 349 -6.88 16.69 3.93
N SER A 350 -6.84 16.78 5.26
CA SER A 350 -6.14 15.84 6.16
C SER A 350 -7.04 15.53 7.35
N ASP A 351 -7.54 14.28 7.37
CA ASP A 351 -8.46 13.81 8.41
C ASP A 351 -7.81 12.86 9.41
N LYS A 352 -6.48 12.68 9.31
CA LYS A 352 -5.73 11.79 10.20
C LYS A 352 -4.35 12.35 10.55
N VAL A 353 -4.05 12.36 11.85
CA VAL A 353 -2.72 12.63 12.42
C VAL A 353 -2.23 11.44 13.21
N TYR A 354 -0.94 11.40 13.50
CA TYR A 354 -0.32 10.27 14.19
C TYR A 354 0.45 10.73 15.42
N VAL A 355 0.38 9.97 16.50
CA VAL A 355 1.12 10.23 17.74
C VAL A 355 2.09 9.06 17.98
N ILE A 356 3.36 9.36 18.21
CA ILE A 356 4.34 8.37 18.67
C ILE A 356 4.74 8.73 20.10
N LEU A 357 4.23 7.96 21.07
CA LEU A 357 4.51 8.14 22.49
C LEU A 357 5.70 7.28 22.92
N ILE A 358 6.82 7.92 23.27
CA ILE A 358 8.05 7.27 23.71
C ILE A 358 8.20 7.49 25.22
N THR A 359 8.31 6.42 26.01
CA THR A 359 8.49 6.54 27.47
C THR A 359 9.41 5.46 28.04
N ASP A 360 10.14 5.81 29.10
CA ASP A 360 11.04 4.90 29.80
C ASP A 360 10.50 4.31 31.10
N GLY A 361 9.23 4.60 31.42
CA GLY A 361 8.65 4.27 32.71
C GLY A 361 7.13 4.35 32.77
N GLU A 362 6.63 4.12 33.97
CA GLU A 362 5.20 4.09 34.29
C GLU A 362 4.66 5.50 34.52
N PRO A 363 3.36 5.75 34.26
CA PRO A 363 2.70 6.97 34.68
C PRO A 363 2.92 7.32 36.16
N GLN A 364 3.22 8.58 36.46
CA GLN A 364 3.40 9.08 37.83
C GLN A 364 2.50 10.28 38.04
N ASN A 365 1.62 10.26 39.05
CA ASN A 365 0.63 11.33 39.31
C ASN A 365 -0.04 11.79 38.02
N ASP A 366 -0.81 10.90 37.41
CA ASP A 366 -1.33 11.05 36.04
C ASP A 366 -2.86 10.85 36.03
N HIS A 367 -3.54 11.58 36.91
CA HIS A 367 -4.98 11.53 37.15
C HIS A 367 -5.68 12.89 37.05
N HIS A 368 -4.95 13.99 36.88
CA HIS A 368 -5.55 15.33 36.84
C HIS A 368 -6.50 15.50 35.65
N ALA A 369 -6.22 14.83 34.52
CA ALA A 369 -7.09 14.86 33.33
C ALA A 369 -8.35 13.97 33.43
N ASP A 370 -8.48 13.10 34.44
CA ASP A 370 -9.54 12.06 34.50
C ASP A 370 -10.95 12.63 34.29
N SER A 371 -11.32 13.67 35.07
CA SER A 371 -12.67 14.27 34.96
C SER A 371 -12.89 14.98 33.62
N SER A 372 -11.83 15.53 33.04
CA SER A 372 -11.90 16.23 31.76
C SER A 372 -12.06 15.23 30.61
N ILE A 373 -11.39 14.07 30.70
CA ILE A 373 -11.53 12.95 29.76
C ILE A 373 -12.95 12.36 29.83
N GLU A 374 -13.48 12.11 31.03
CA GLU A 374 -14.86 11.64 31.23
C GLU A 374 -15.92 12.59 30.63
N SER A 375 -15.58 13.88 30.52
CA SER A 375 -16.46 14.91 29.95
C SER A 375 -16.34 15.09 28.44
N LEU A 376 -15.44 14.36 27.77
CA LEU A 376 -15.27 14.46 26.31
C LEU A 376 -16.56 14.07 25.58
N SER A 377 -16.84 14.80 24.50
CA SER A 377 -17.96 14.52 23.61
C SER A 377 -17.62 14.95 22.19
N SER A 378 -18.18 14.26 21.20
CA SER A 378 -18.06 14.62 19.78
C SER A 378 -19.44 14.74 19.13
N LEU A 379 -19.55 15.54 18.08
CA LEU A 379 -20.77 15.73 17.31
C LEU A 379 -20.62 15.05 15.96
N GLU A 380 -21.23 13.87 15.80
CA GLU A 380 -21.18 13.06 14.58
C GLU A 380 -22.61 12.94 14.05
N ASP A 381 -22.86 13.29 12.78
CA ASP A 381 -24.18 13.24 12.12
C ASP A 381 -25.32 13.92 12.90
N GLY A 382 -25.01 15.04 13.56
CA GLY A 382 -25.97 15.79 14.39
C GLY A 382 -26.32 15.12 15.73
N GLN A 383 -25.63 14.06 16.12
CA GLN A 383 -25.76 13.39 17.41
C GLN A 383 -24.53 13.63 18.28
N THR A 384 -24.77 13.94 19.56
CA THR A 384 -23.69 14.03 20.55
C THR A 384 -23.34 12.65 21.06
N ILE A 385 -22.12 12.22 20.79
CA ILE A 385 -21.52 11.00 21.33
C ILE A 385 -20.68 11.40 22.54
N ASN A 386 -20.90 10.77 23.70
CA ASN A 386 -20.13 11.03 24.91
C ASN A 386 -19.00 10.00 25.06
N PHE A 387 -17.95 10.38 25.81
CA PHE A 387 -16.85 9.49 26.14
C PHE A 387 -17.33 8.17 26.73
N SER A 388 -16.79 7.06 26.20
CA SER A 388 -17.14 5.70 26.60
C SER A 388 -15.93 4.83 26.97
N GLY A 389 -14.72 5.41 26.93
CA GLY A 389 -13.50 4.71 27.31
C GLY A 389 -13.47 4.37 28.80
N SER A 390 -12.77 3.29 29.15
CA SER A 390 -12.60 2.84 30.54
C SER A 390 -11.15 2.97 30.99
N LYS A 391 -10.92 3.08 32.30
CA LYS A 391 -9.57 2.97 32.84
C LYS A 391 -9.02 1.55 32.63
N TYR A 392 -7.78 1.46 32.14
CA TYR A 392 -7.07 0.20 32.07
C TYR A 392 -6.38 -0.09 33.41
N ASN A 393 -6.61 -1.27 33.97
CA ASN A 393 -6.00 -1.69 35.23
C ASN A 393 -4.71 -2.46 34.95
N TYR A 394 -3.60 -2.06 35.57
CA TYR A 394 -2.31 -2.74 35.47
C TYR A 394 -1.63 -2.80 36.84
N GLU A 395 -0.69 -3.72 37.01
CA GLU A 395 0.13 -3.82 38.22
C GLU A 395 1.43 -3.05 37.99
N ASN A 396 1.79 -2.16 38.92
CA ASN A 396 3.01 -1.38 38.78
C ASN A 396 4.26 -2.13 39.24
N SER A 397 5.44 -1.52 39.03
CA SER A 397 6.75 -2.03 39.47
C SER A 397 6.84 -2.41 40.97
N GLN A 398 5.94 -1.91 41.81
CA GLN A 398 5.86 -2.22 43.25
C GLN A 398 4.82 -3.30 43.60
N GLY A 399 4.21 -3.95 42.61
CA GLY A 399 3.14 -4.94 42.81
C GLY A 399 1.81 -4.33 43.24
N THR A 400 1.60 -3.03 43.00
CA THR A 400 0.39 -2.29 43.39
C THR A 400 -0.49 -2.09 42.17
N GLN A 401 -1.80 -2.36 42.32
CA GLN A 401 -2.77 -2.12 41.27
C GLN A 401 -2.92 -0.62 40.99
N GLN A 402 -2.67 -0.23 39.74
CA GLN A 402 -2.89 1.10 39.19
C GLN A 402 -4.00 1.05 38.15
N ASN A 403 -4.55 2.23 37.83
CA ASN A 403 -5.49 2.41 36.73
C ASN A 403 -5.19 3.71 35.99
N ASN A 404 -5.49 3.80 34.70
CA ASN A 404 -5.20 5.00 33.91
C ASN A 404 -6.11 5.09 32.66
N TYR A 405 -6.47 6.31 32.24
CA TYR A 405 -7.33 6.54 31.06
C TYR A 405 -6.58 6.58 29.73
N LEU A 406 -5.24 6.50 29.71
CA LEU A 406 -4.43 6.61 28.49
C LEU A 406 -4.95 5.75 27.33
N ALA A 407 -5.26 4.47 27.60
CA ALA A 407 -5.78 3.57 26.58
C ALA A 407 -7.20 3.94 26.10
N GLY A 408 -8.09 4.34 27.02
CA GLY A 408 -9.44 4.79 26.68
C GLY A 408 -9.46 6.13 25.94
N LEU A 409 -8.51 7.03 26.25
CA LEU A 409 -8.32 8.28 25.52
C LEU A 409 -7.77 8.02 24.11
N ALA A 410 -6.80 7.12 23.97
CA ALA A 410 -6.30 6.71 22.65
C ALA A 410 -7.41 6.09 21.79
N GLU A 411 -8.25 5.22 22.37
CA GLU A 411 -9.45 4.67 21.70
C GLU A 411 -10.37 5.78 21.19
N TRP A 412 -10.63 6.78 22.04
CA TRP A 412 -11.46 7.92 21.67
C TRP A 412 -10.86 8.71 20.51
N MET A 413 -9.57 9.01 20.57
CA MET A 413 -8.87 9.80 19.54
C MET A 413 -8.82 9.09 18.18
N SER A 414 -8.69 7.77 18.14
CA SER A 414 -8.64 6.99 16.89
C SER A 414 -10.04 6.78 16.27
N ASN A 415 -11.10 6.75 17.09
CA ASN A 415 -12.44 6.36 16.64
C ASN A 415 -13.47 7.49 16.61
N ARG A 416 -13.15 8.70 17.06
CA ARG A 416 -14.11 9.83 17.11
C ARG A 416 -13.59 11.04 16.38
N ASP A 417 -14.51 11.86 15.89
CA ASP A 417 -14.14 13.13 15.32
C ASP A 417 -13.60 14.07 16.41
N LEU A 418 -12.32 14.43 16.30
CA LEU A 418 -11.62 15.35 17.18
C LEU A 418 -11.92 16.82 16.83
N ASN A 419 -12.34 17.13 15.59
CA ASN A 419 -12.52 18.52 15.18
C ASN A 419 -13.74 18.74 14.28
N SER A 420 -14.92 18.65 14.89
CA SER A 420 -16.25 18.94 14.29
C SER A 420 -16.45 20.30 13.61
N LYS A 421 -15.43 21.17 13.57
CA LYS A 421 -15.44 22.41 12.79
C LYS A 421 -15.02 22.19 11.34
N LEU A 422 -14.42 21.05 11.03
CA LEU A 422 -14.02 20.64 9.69
C LEU A 422 -15.02 19.60 9.16
N GLU A 423 -15.11 19.48 7.83
CA GLU A 423 -15.90 18.41 7.20
C GLU A 423 -15.14 17.09 7.30
N GLY A 424 -15.87 15.98 7.36
CA GLY A 424 -15.27 14.65 7.57
C GLY A 424 -15.00 14.35 9.04
N LYS A 425 -14.28 13.26 9.30
CA LYS A 425 -13.98 12.75 10.64
C LYS A 425 -12.49 12.86 10.91
N GLN A 426 -12.08 13.79 11.77
CA GLN A 426 -10.67 13.99 12.09
C GLN A 426 -10.22 13.08 13.24
N THR A 427 -9.29 12.17 12.96
CA THR A 427 -8.86 11.12 13.91
C THR A 427 -7.35 11.18 14.18
N ALA A 428 -6.92 10.57 15.28
CA ALA A 428 -5.51 10.38 15.58
C ALA A 428 -5.21 8.92 15.95
N ASP A 429 -4.21 8.31 15.31
CA ASP A 429 -3.73 6.97 15.68
C ASP A 429 -2.48 7.07 16.57
N ILE A 430 -2.44 6.24 17.61
CA ILE A 430 -1.47 6.33 18.72
C ILE A 430 -0.57 5.10 18.69
N TYR A 431 0.72 5.33 18.47
CA TYR A 431 1.80 4.36 18.59
C TYR A 431 2.52 4.56 19.92
N THR A 432 2.98 3.46 20.52
CA THR A 432 3.68 3.51 21.80
C THR A 432 5.01 2.79 21.71
N ILE A 433 6.04 3.38 22.30
CA ILE A 433 7.38 2.81 22.38
C ILE A 433 7.79 2.75 23.85
N GLY A 434 7.89 1.54 24.38
CA GLY A 434 8.49 1.29 25.69
C GLY A 434 10.01 1.25 25.56
N PHE A 435 10.68 2.27 26.08
CA PHE A 435 12.12 2.46 25.96
C PHE A 435 12.87 2.09 27.25
N SER A 436 14.02 1.43 27.12
CA SER A 436 14.81 0.86 28.23
C SER A 436 14.12 -0.29 28.99
N ASP A 437 14.85 -0.90 29.92
CA ASP A 437 14.28 -1.90 30.83
C ASP A 437 13.27 -1.29 31.82
N GLY A 438 13.35 0.02 32.09
CA GLY A 438 12.39 0.72 32.94
C GLY A 438 10.95 0.70 32.41
N ALA A 439 10.77 0.61 31.09
CA ALA A 439 9.44 0.55 30.47
C ALA A 439 8.80 -0.84 30.51
N ALA A 440 9.45 -1.84 31.12
CA ALA A 440 8.89 -3.20 31.22
C ALA A 440 7.57 -3.22 32.00
N ASP A 441 7.47 -2.45 33.08
CA ASP A 441 6.29 -2.41 33.94
C ASP A 441 5.16 -1.54 33.32
N ALA A 442 5.52 -0.55 32.49
CA ALA A 442 4.55 0.23 31.71
C ALA A 442 4.01 -0.52 30.47
N ALA A 443 4.69 -1.58 30.02
CA ALA A 443 4.39 -2.27 28.77
C ALA A 443 2.94 -2.77 28.64
N PRO A 444 2.26 -3.30 29.68
CA PRO A 444 0.85 -3.70 29.58
C PRO A 444 -0.06 -2.53 29.20
N LEU A 445 0.12 -1.36 29.83
CA LEU A 445 -0.67 -0.16 29.53
C LEU A 445 -0.36 0.36 28.12
N LEU A 446 0.91 0.40 27.73
CA LEU A 446 1.34 0.89 26.41
C LEU A 446 0.83 0.00 25.26
N LYS A 447 0.82 -1.33 25.46
CA LYS A 447 0.26 -2.29 24.49
C LYS A 447 -1.24 -2.10 24.30
N GLU A 448 -1.97 -1.96 25.40
CA GLU A 448 -3.41 -1.69 25.33
C GLU A 448 -3.69 -0.35 24.65
N THR A 449 -2.90 0.68 24.99
CA THR A 449 -3.02 2.01 24.40
C THR A 449 -2.83 1.98 22.89
N ALA A 450 -1.79 1.30 22.39
CA ALA A 450 -1.58 1.16 20.96
C ALA A 450 -2.70 0.34 20.29
N ALA A 451 -3.12 -0.77 20.92
CA ALA A 451 -4.14 -1.67 20.37
C ALA A 451 -5.51 -0.99 20.22
N LEU A 452 -5.90 -0.15 21.19
CA LEU A 452 -7.16 0.60 21.12
C LEU A 452 -7.03 1.90 20.32
N GLY A 453 -5.85 2.52 20.33
CA GLY A 453 -5.54 3.75 19.61
C GLY A 453 -5.22 3.59 18.13
N GLY A 454 -5.49 2.44 17.52
CA GLY A 454 -5.29 2.22 16.08
C GLY A 454 -3.83 2.05 15.63
N GLY A 455 -2.87 1.99 16.56
CA GLY A 455 -1.44 1.87 16.27
C GLY A 455 -0.80 0.56 16.77
N LYS A 456 0.52 0.57 16.90
CA LYS A 456 1.34 -0.57 17.37
C LYS A 456 2.26 -0.20 18.54
N TYR A 457 2.49 -1.18 19.39
CA TYR A 457 3.48 -1.12 20.47
C TYR A 457 4.84 -1.65 19.99
N PHE A 458 5.89 -0.90 20.27
CA PHE A 458 7.28 -1.30 20.07
C PHE A 458 8.05 -1.30 21.40
N ARG A 459 9.08 -2.14 21.48
CA ARG A 459 10.02 -2.18 22.61
C ARG A 459 11.42 -1.86 22.09
N ALA A 460 12.15 -1.05 22.84
CA ALA A 460 13.54 -0.72 22.55
C ALA A 460 14.35 -0.63 23.85
N THR A 461 15.59 -1.12 23.87
CA THR A 461 16.48 -1.01 25.05
C THR A 461 17.76 -0.20 24.79
N ASP A 462 18.02 0.19 23.55
CA ASP A 462 19.18 0.96 23.11
C ASP A 462 18.79 1.89 21.94
N SER A 463 19.70 2.78 21.51
CA SER A 463 19.43 3.74 20.42
C SER A 463 19.09 3.04 19.09
N ALA A 464 19.76 1.95 18.74
CA ALA A 464 19.51 1.24 17.49
C ALA A 464 18.09 0.63 17.46
N GLN A 465 17.67 0.00 18.56
CA GLN A 465 16.31 -0.54 18.70
C GLN A 465 15.26 0.56 18.72
N LEU A 466 15.56 1.72 19.34
CA LEU A 466 14.63 2.85 19.37
C LEU A 466 14.47 3.48 17.99
N THR A 467 15.54 3.62 17.22
CA THR A 467 15.49 4.05 15.81
C THR A 467 14.64 3.08 15.00
N ALA A 468 14.84 1.77 15.15
CA ALA A 468 14.03 0.76 14.46
C ALA A 468 12.56 0.80 14.87
N ALA A 469 12.26 1.03 16.14
CA ALA A 469 10.90 1.16 16.66
C ALA A 469 10.20 2.41 16.10
N LEU A 470 10.90 3.54 16.06
CA LEU A 470 10.40 4.79 15.47
C LEU A 470 10.13 4.65 13.97
N VAL A 471 11.08 4.08 13.22
CA VAL A 471 10.87 3.77 11.79
C VAL A 471 9.69 2.82 11.61
N GLY A 472 9.59 1.77 12.41
CA GLY A 472 8.46 0.83 12.37
C GLY A 472 7.11 1.49 12.65
N ALA A 473 7.05 2.51 13.51
CA ALA A 473 5.84 3.30 13.73
C ALA A 473 5.50 4.16 12.51
N LEU A 474 6.49 4.80 11.87
CA LEU A 474 6.29 5.59 10.66
C LEU A 474 5.92 4.75 9.42
N GLU A 475 6.31 3.48 9.38
CA GLU A 475 5.97 2.56 8.28
C GLU A 475 4.48 2.17 8.25
N ASP A 476 3.75 2.33 9.34
CA ASP A 476 2.38 1.82 9.52
C ASP A 476 1.28 2.89 9.31
N LEU A 477 1.68 4.09 8.87
CA LEU A 477 0.76 5.22 8.69
C LEU A 477 -0.02 5.09 7.36
N ALA A 478 -1.35 5.14 7.42
CA ALA A 478 -2.26 5.05 6.27
C ALA A 478 -2.66 6.43 5.66
N PRO A 479 -3.05 6.51 4.37
CA PRO A 479 -3.52 7.76 3.75
C PRO A 479 -5.01 7.77 3.29
N ASN A 480 -5.52 8.96 2.90
CA ASN A 480 -6.88 9.22 2.38
C ASN A 480 -6.85 9.71 0.91
N ASN A 481 -7.83 9.34 0.05
CA ASN A 481 -8.16 9.99 -1.25
C ASN A 481 -9.59 9.64 -1.78
N ASP A 482 -10.15 10.51 -2.64
CA ASP A 482 -11.53 10.52 -3.20
C ASP A 482 -11.85 9.44 -4.26
N SER A 483 -13.14 9.09 -4.44
CA SER A 483 -13.64 7.97 -5.26
C SER A 483 -13.99 8.28 -6.74
N LEU A 484 -13.96 7.27 -7.62
CA LEU A 484 -14.18 7.37 -9.09
C LEU A 484 -14.98 6.18 -9.68
N THR A 485 -15.63 6.38 -10.84
CA THR A 485 -16.58 5.39 -11.41
C THR A 485 -16.46 5.16 -12.93
N SER A 486 -16.79 3.94 -13.38
CA SER A 486 -16.95 3.54 -14.79
C SER A 486 -18.29 2.81 -15.01
N ALA A 487 -18.97 3.06 -16.13
CA ALA A 487 -20.33 2.57 -16.39
C ALA A 487 -20.40 1.46 -17.47
N SER A 488 -21.36 0.54 -17.34
CA SER A 488 -21.72 -0.49 -18.35
C SER A 488 -23.24 -0.69 -18.44
N VAL A 489 -23.77 -0.76 -19.66
CA VAL A 489 -25.20 -1.00 -19.92
C VAL A 489 -25.40 -2.42 -20.45
N ALA A 490 -26.34 -3.16 -19.88
CA ALA A 490 -26.66 -4.51 -20.34
C ALA A 490 -27.39 -4.47 -21.69
N ALA A 491 -26.74 -4.96 -22.75
CA ALA A 491 -27.39 -5.26 -24.02
C ALA A 491 -27.65 -6.76 -24.12
N ASN A 492 -28.83 -7.17 -24.60
CA ASN A 492 -29.08 -8.56 -24.94
C ASN A 492 -28.19 -8.97 -26.13
N ASN A 493 -27.40 -10.04 -25.96
CA ASN A 493 -26.40 -10.50 -26.95
C ASN A 493 -27.03 -11.07 -28.23
N PHE A 494 -28.31 -11.44 -28.21
CA PHE A 494 -29.04 -11.97 -29.37
C PHE A 494 -29.98 -10.95 -30.01
N ASP A 495 -30.55 -10.05 -29.21
CA ASP A 495 -31.40 -8.96 -29.68
C ASP A 495 -30.94 -7.61 -29.15
N ARG A 496 -30.14 -6.89 -29.94
CA ARG A 496 -29.65 -5.55 -29.58
C ARG A 496 -30.75 -4.48 -29.58
N THR A 497 -32.00 -4.82 -29.91
CA THR A 497 -33.15 -3.91 -29.86
C THR A 497 -33.92 -3.98 -28.53
N GLU A 498 -33.72 -5.04 -27.74
CA GLU A 498 -34.20 -5.14 -26.35
C GLU A 498 -33.04 -4.88 -25.39
N THR A 499 -32.95 -3.65 -24.88
CA THR A 499 -32.08 -3.34 -23.74
C THR A 499 -32.69 -3.95 -22.48
N LEU A 500 -31.97 -4.82 -21.78
CA LEU A 500 -32.32 -5.13 -20.40
C LEU A 500 -32.31 -3.79 -19.63
N ASN A 501 -33.33 -3.54 -18.81
CA ASN A 501 -33.45 -2.27 -18.08
C ASN A 501 -32.42 -2.13 -16.95
N SER A 502 -31.36 -2.95 -16.90
CA SER A 502 -30.33 -2.93 -15.85
C SER A 502 -29.03 -2.29 -16.34
N VAL A 503 -28.41 -1.47 -15.50
CA VAL A 503 -27.11 -0.82 -15.71
C VAL A 503 -26.21 -1.18 -14.55
N TYR A 504 -24.95 -1.53 -14.83
CA TYR A 504 -23.96 -1.93 -13.83
C TYR A 504 -22.81 -0.91 -13.82
N TYR A 505 -22.51 -0.36 -12.65
CA TYR A 505 -21.44 0.62 -12.45
C TYR A 505 -20.31 -0.01 -11.66
N ALA A 506 -19.15 -0.09 -12.28
CA ALA A 506 -17.91 -0.52 -11.65
C ALA A 506 -17.21 0.72 -11.08
N MET A 507 -17.00 0.75 -9.77
CA MET A 507 -16.51 1.91 -9.02
C MET A 507 -15.22 1.53 -8.29
N PHE A 508 -14.34 2.50 -8.05
CA PHE A 508 -13.12 2.31 -7.27
C PHE A 508 -12.74 3.56 -6.50
N GLN A 509 -11.99 3.37 -5.43
CA GLN A 509 -11.44 4.45 -4.62
C GLN A 509 -9.91 4.33 -4.59
N PRO A 510 -9.20 5.27 -5.23
CA PRO A 510 -7.76 5.44 -5.11
C PRO A 510 -7.28 5.49 -3.65
N ASP A 511 -6.09 4.93 -3.43
CA ASP A 511 -5.37 4.92 -2.17
C ASP A 511 -3.86 5.11 -2.50
N ASN A 512 -3.03 5.60 -1.58
CA ASN A 512 -1.59 5.71 -1.87
C ASN A 512 -0.91 4.33 -1.87
N GLY A 513 -1.53 3.33 -1.24
CA GLY A 513 -1.04 1.97 -1.23
C GLY A 513 -1.34 1.17 -2.52
N PRO A 514 -0.75 -0.03 -2.64
CA PRO A 514 -0.90 -0.91 -3.80
C PRO A 514 -2.31 -1.49 -3.97
N ARG A 515 -3.15 -1.46 -2.94
CA ARG A 515 -4.48 -2.09 -2.87
C ARG A 515 -5.56 -1.03 -2.77
N TRP A 516 -6.37 -0.91 -3.82
CA TRP A 516 -7.49 0.04 -3.84
C TRP A 516 -8.82 -0.68 -3.63
N GLN A 517 -9.75 0.03 -3.01
CA GLN A 517 -11.13 -0.42 -2.83
C GLN A 517 -11.88 -0.37 -4.17
N GLY A 518 -12.76 -1.33 -4.40
CA GLY A 518 -13.67 -1.31 -5.55
C GLY A 518 -15.07 -1.79 -5.21
N ASN A 519 -16.01 -1.52 -6.12
CA ASN A 519 -17.39 -2.00 -6.04
C ASN A 519 -18.03 -2.16 -7.42
N LEU A 520 -19.16 -2.87 -7.47
CA LEU A 520 -20.04 -3.02 -8.61
C LEU A 520 -21.47 -2.83 -8.11
N LYS A 521 -22.13 -1.77 -8.57
CA LYS A 521 -23.49 -1.39 -8.18
C LYS A 521 -24.47 -1.55 -9.34
N LYS A 522 -25.73 -1.89 -9.04
CA LYS A 522 -26.79 -2.04 -10.04
C LYS A 522 -27.81 -0.91 -9.95
N TYR A 523 -28.16 -0.36 -11.11
CA TYR A 523 -29.22 0.63 -11.32
C TYR A 523 -30.17 0.13 -12.42
N LYS A 524 -31.34 0.75 -12.57
CA LYS A 524 -32.27 0.43 -13.65
C LYS A 524 -32.56 1.66 -14.52
N VAL A 525 -32.76 1.47 -15.83
CA VAL A 525 -33.27 2.51 -16.73
C VAL A 525 -34.78 2.44 -16.73
N ILE A 526 -35.43 3.49 -16.23
CA ILE A 526 -36.88 3.63 -16.22
C ILE A 526 -37.21 5.01 -16.81
N ASN A 527 -38.04 5.04 -17.86
CA ASN A 527 -38.41 6.28 -18.57
C ASN A 527 -37.19 7.10 -19.03
N SER A 528 -36.17 6.44 -19.58
CA SER A 528 -34.90 7.05 -20.00
C SER A 528 -34.08 7.73 -18.90
N LYS A 529 -34.42 7.50 -17.62
CA LYS A 529 -33.63 7.93 -16.46
C LYS A 529 -33.02 6.72 -15.76
N GLN A 530 -31.79 6.88 -15.27
CA GLN A 530 -31.16 5.88 -14.43
C GLN A 530 -31.62 6.09 -12.99
N VAL A 531 -32.17 5.04 -12.39
CA VAL A 531 -32.73 5.10 -11.04
C VAL A 531 -32.19 3.98 -10.19
N GLY A 532 -32.01 4.26 -8.90
CA GLY A 532 -31.78 3.25 -7.88
C GLY A 532 -33.07 2.65 -7.34
N MET A 533 -32.92 1.92 -6.25
CA MET A 533 -34.03 1.45 -5.43
C MET A 533 -34.93 2.64 -5.04
N HIS A 534 -36.24 2.41 -4.99
CA HIS A 534 -37.26 3.42 -4.69
C HIS A 534 -37.44 4.54 -5.73
N GLY A 535 -36.86 4.40 -6.93
CA GLY A 535 -37.11 5.33 -8.05
C GLY A 535 -36.39 6.67 -7.93
N LYS A 536 -35.42 6.79 -7.01
CA LYS A 536 -34.52 7.93 -6.92
C LYS A 536 -33.55 7.93 -8.10
N ALA A 537 -33.27 9.11 -8.66
CA ALA A 537 -32.29 9.24 -9.74
C ALA A 537 -30.91 8.84 -9.24
N ALA A 538 -30.17 8.08 -10.05
CA ALA A 538 -28.81 7.66 -9.71
C ALA A 538 -27.80 8.80 -9.79
N LEU A 539 -28.05 9.77 -10.67
CA LEU A 539 -27.21 10.95 -10.86
C LEU A 539 -27.99 12.21 -10.46
N ASP A 540 -27.29 13.14 -9.83
CA ASP A 540 -27.80 14.47 -9.58
C ASP A 540 -27.88 15.27 -10.90
N GLU A 541 -29.00 15.96 -11.14
CA GLU A 541 -29.24 16.66 -12.41
C GLU A 541 -28.42 17.96 -12.54
N GLU A 542 -27.92 18.54 -11.44
CA GLU A 542 -27.12 19.77 -11.43
C GLU A 542 -25.62 19.48 -11.49
N SER A 543 -25.12 18.53 -10.68
CA SER A 543 -23.69 18.21 -10.61
C SER A 543 -23.25 17.12 -11.61
N GLY A 544 -24.18 16.27 -12.07
CA GLY A 544 -23.87 15.09 -12.87
C GLY A 544 -23.11 14.00 -12.11
N GLN A 545 -22.90 14.17 -10.80
CA GLN A 545 -22.30 13.17 -9.91
C GLN A 545 -23.36 12.16 -9.44
N PHE A 546 -22.90 11.06 -8.84
CA PHE A 546 -23.81 10.12 -8.20
C PHE A 546 -24.54 10.79 -7.04
N SER A 547 -25.85 10.57 -6.94
CA SER A 547 -26.64 11.14 -5.86
C SER A 547 -26.36 10.40 -4.56
N GLU A 548 -25.91 11.09 -3.52
CA GLU A 548 -25.72 10.52 -2.17
C GLU A 548 -27.01 9.89 -1.61
N ASP A 549 -28.17 10.39 -2.02
CA ASP A 549 -29.48 9.89 -1.58
C ASP A 549 -29.92 8.61 -2.31
N VAL A 550 -29.20 8.15 -3.34
CA VAL A 550 -29.60 6.95 -4.08
C VAL A 550 -29.20 5.68 -3.33
N THR A 551 -30.12 4.72 -3.29
CA THR A 551 -29.82 3.35 -2.88
C THR A 551 -29.68 2.48 -4.13
N SER A 552 -28.59 1.77 -4.34
CA SER A 552 -28.43 0.85 -5.47
C SER A 552 -29.24 -0.45 -5.27
N TYR A 553 -29.59 -1.15 -6.35
CA TYR A 553 -30.50 -2.30 -6.28
C TYR A 553 -29.95 -3.51 -5.52
N TRP A 554 -28.64 -3.59 -5.34
CA TRP A 554 -27.97 -4.69 -4.62
C TRP A 554 -27.59 -4.30 -3.19
N SER A 555 -28.14 -3.20 -2.69
CA SER A 555 -27.89 -2.68 -1.35
C SER A 555 -29.11 -2.88 -0.45
N PRO A 556 -28.95 -2.91 0.88
CA PRO A 556 -30.07 -2.90 1.81
C PRO A 556 -31.01 -1.72 1.54
N ALA A 557 -32.31 -1.96 1.69
CA ALA A 557 -33.30 -0.91 1.47
C ALA A 557 -33.04 0.31 2.38
N ASN A 558 -33.03 1.50 1.77
CA ASN A 558 -32.72 2.79 2.40
C ASN A 558 -31.28 2.96 2.92
N SER A 559 -30.30 2.18 2.46
CA SER A 559 -28.89 2.37 2.87
C SER A 559 -28.30 3.68 2.34
N LYS A 560 -28.82 4.20 1.22
CA LYS A 560 -28.28 5.41 0.56
C LYS A 560 -26.77 5.30 0.29
N ASP A 561 -26.36 4.19 -0.29
CA ASP A 561 -24.95 3.88 -0.56
C ASP A 561 -24.32 4.81 -1.61
N GLY A 562 -25.11 5.60 -2.33
CA GLY A 562 -24.61 6.75 -3.11
C GLY A 562 -23.41 6.46 -4.00
N ASP A 563 -22.46 7.39 -3.99
CA ASP A 563 -21.14 7.29 -4.60
C ASP A 563 -20.10 6.59 -3.70
N VAL A 564 -20.43 6.29 -2.44
CA VAL A 564 -19.54 5.62 -1.48
C VAL A 564 -19.19 4.22 -1.97
N VAL A 565 -17.93 4.03 -2.39
CA VAL A 565 -17.46 2.76 -2.99
C VAL A 565 -17.47 1.64 -1.97
N ALA A 566 -17.14 1.93 -0.71
CA ALA A 566 -17.13 0.95 0.35
C ALA A 566 -18.54 0.43 0.72
N GLU A 567 -19.62 1.02 0.24
CA GLU A 567 -20.98 0.65 0.65
C GLU A 567 -21.80 0.05 -0.48
N GLY A 568 -22.72 -0.85 -0.12
CA GLY A 568 -23.66 -1.44 -1.06
C GLY A 568 -23.03 -2.36 -2.11
N GLY A 569 -23.85 -2.73 -3.10
CA GLY A 569 -23.39 -3.48 -4.26
C GLY A 569 -22.72 -4.84 -3.94
N VAL A 570 -21.77 -5.23 -4.79
CA VAL A 570 -21.02 -6.48 -4.57
C VAL A 570 -20.05 -6.38 -3.40
N ALA A 571 -19.57 -5.19 -3.02
CA ALA A 571 -18.66 -5.02 -1.88
C ALA A 571 -19.35 -5.47 -0.59
N GLU A 572 -20.56 -5.00 -0.34
CA GLU A 572 -21.34 -5.41 0.83
C GLU A 572 -21.75 -6.89 0.77
N MET A 573 -22.17 -7.39 -0.39
CA MET A 573 -22.49 -8.80 -0.57
C MET A 573 -21.29 -9.70 -0.23
N LEU A 574 -20.08 -9.37 -0.72
CA LEU A 574 -18.87 -10.14 -0.48
C LEU A 574 -18.48 -10.15 1.01
N ARG A 575 -18.68 -9.05 1.74
CA ARG A 575 -18.44 -8.99 3.20
C ARG A 575 -19.30 -9.98 3.98
N LYS A 576 -20.52 -10.24 3.49
CA LYS A 576 -21.50 -11.17 4.09
C LYS A 576 -21.33 -12.62 3.61
N LYS A 577 -20.56 -12.86 2.54
CA LYS A 577 -20.40 -14.18 1.93
C LYS A 577 -19.51 -15.08 2.78
N THR A 578 -19.90 -16.34 2.96
CA THR A 578 -19.13 -17.32 3.78
C THR A 578 -18.62 -18.52 2.97
N ASN A 579 -19.04 -18.65 1.72
CA ASN A 579 -18.86 -19.84 0.88
C ASN A 579 -18.31 -19.48 -0.52
N ARG A 580 -17.27 -18.64 -0.59
CA ARG A 580 -16.64 -18.29 -1.88
C ARG A 580 -15.99 -19.49 -2.55
N VAL A 581 -16.17 -19.58 -3.87
CA VAL A 581 -15.54 -20.59 -4.73
C VAL A 581 -14.52 -19.91 -5.60
N ILE A 582 -13.24 -20.20 -5.38
CA ILE A 582 -12.14 -19.56 -6.09
C ILE A 582 -11.35 -20.62 -6.84
N TYR A 583 -11.22 -20.42 -8.15
CA TYR A 583 -10.41 -21.25 -9.04
C TYR A 583 -9.07 -20.58 -9.32
N SER A 584 -8.06 -21.39 -9.59
CA SER A 584 -6.76 -20.95 -10.10
C SER A 584 -6.25 -22.00 -11.10
N ASP A 585 -5.33 -21.62 -11.97
CA ASP A 585 -4.72 -22.50 -12.98
C ASP A 585 -3.56 -23.34 -12.40
N ILE A 586 -3.80 -23.86 -11.20
CA ILE A 586 -2.91 -24.70 -10.39
C ILE A 586 -3.23 -26.19 -10.51
N GLY A 587 -4.21 -26.56 -11.34
CA GLY A 587 -4.52 -27.96 -11.65
C GLY A 587 -3.45 -28.61 -12.52
N SER A 588 -3.59 -29.92 -12.74
CA SER A 588 -2.68 -30.68 -13.61
C SER A 588 -2.60 -30.06 -15.01
N GLY A 589 -1.38 -29.88 -15.54
CA GLY A 589 -1.15 -29.22 -16.83
C GLY A 589 -1.59 -27.75 -16.87
N GLY A 590 -1.80 -27.11 -15.72
CA GLY A 590 -2.33 -25.76 -15.61
C GLY A 590 -3.85 -25.67 -15.77
N ALA A 591 -4.60 -26.77 -15.69
CA ALA A 591 -6.06 -26.71 -15.69
C ALA A 591 -6.61 -25.89 -14.50
N LEU A 592 -7.86 -25.42 -14.58
CA LEU A 592 -8.51 -24.81 -13.42
C LEU A 592 -8.73 -25.87 -12.33
N ALA A 593 -8.36 -25.51 -11.10
CA ALA A 593 -8.64 -26.26 -9.89
C ALA A 593 -9.04 -25.29 -8.78
N LEU A 594 -9.74 -25.79 -7.76
CA LEU A 594 -10.07 -24.99 -6.59
C LEU A 594 -8.79 -24.52 -5.89
N LEU A 595 -8.74 -23.24 -5.55
CA LEU A 595 -7.66 -22.63 -4.80
C LEU A 595 -7.65 -23.20 -3.38
N THR A 596 -6.70 -24.07 -3.11
CA THR A 596 -6.41 -24.61 -1.79
C THR A 596 -4.91 -24.61 -1.58
N GLU A 597 -4.47 -24.50 -0.33
CA GLU A 597 -3.05 -24.55 0.00
C GLU A 597 -2.38 -25.84 -0.51
N ALA A 598 -3.06 -26.98 -0.38
CA ALA A 598 -2.54 -28.26 -0.86
C ALA A 598 -2.31 -28.26 -2.39
N GLN A 599 -3.27 -27.75 -3.17
CA GLN A 599 -3.12 -27.68 -4.62
C GLN A 599 -2.07 -26.65 -5.04
N ALA A 600 -1.99 -25.51 -4.35
CA ALA A 600 -0.96 -24.51 -4.60
C ALA A 600 0.44 -25.10 -4.36
N LYS A 601 0.67 -25.78 -3.24
CA LYS A 601 1.95 -26.44 -2.94
C LYS A 601 2.35 -27.43 -4.03
N ILE A 602 1.42 -28.25 -4.52
CA ILE A 602 1.66 -29.19 -5.62
C ILE A 602 2.04 -28.43 -6.91
N ALA A 603 1.30 -27.38 -7.26
CA ALA A 603 1.50 -26.64 -8.50
C ALA A 603 2.81 -25.85 -8.54
N PHE A 604 3.34 -25.41 -7.40
CA PHE A 604 4.61 -24.72 -7.29
C PHE A 604 5.80 -25.64 -7.03
N GLY A 605 5.57 -26.93 -6.78
CA GLY A 605 6.63 -27.93 -6.58
C GLY A 605 7.06 -28.13 -5.13
N GLY A 606 6.37 -27.53 -4.17
CA GLY A 606 6.67 -27.64 -2.74
C GLY A 606 6.16 -26.45 -1.92
N ALA A 607 6.28 -26.56 -0.59
CA ALA A 607 5.99 -25.44 0.31
C ALA A 607 7.03 -24.33 0.18
N ASP A 608 8.31 -24.68 0.15
CA ASP A 608 9.44 -23.76 0.03
C ASP A 608 9.34 -22.93 -1.25
N GLU A 609 9.05 -23.56 -2.40
CA GLU A 609 8.93 -22.86 -3.69
C GLU A 609 7.71 -21.92 -3.73
N LEU A 610 6.60 -22.32 -3.09
CA LEU A 610 5.41 -21.47 -2.96
C LEU A 610 5.69 -20.27 -2.04
N ALA A 611 6.29 -20.50 -0.88
CA ALA A 611 6.72 -19.47 0.06
C ALA A 611 7.66 -18.46 -0.61
N ASN A 612 8.67 -18.95 -1.34
CA ASN A 612 9.59 -18.11 -2.11
C ASN A 612 8.89 -17.29 -3.18
N LYS A 613 7.92 -17.89 -3.90
CA LYS A 613 7.15 -17.17 -4.93
C LYS A 613 6.28 -16.06 -4.33
N MET A 614 5.72 -16.29 -3.15
CA MET A 614 4.84 -15.34 -2.43
C MET A 614 5.61 -14.35 -1.54
N GLU A 615 6.92 -14.58 -1.33
CA GLU A 615 7.78 -13.82 -0.42
C GLU A 615 7.35 -13.86 1.06
N VAL A 616 6.85 -15.01 1.52
CA VAL A 616 6.35 -15.25 2.89
C VAL A 616 7.07 -16.44 3.55
N ASN A 617 6.89 -16.63 4.87
CA ASN A 617 7.36 -17.85 5.52
C ASN A 617 6.46 -19.04 5.11
N GLU A 618 6.99 -20.26 5.16
CA GLU A 618 6.21 -21.47 4.87
C GLU A 618 5.00 -21.65 5.80
N GLU A 619 5.14 -21.28 7.07
CA GLU A 619 4.07 -21.28 8.06
C GLU A 619 2.98 -20.24 7.78
N ASP A 620 3.30 -19.17 7.05
CA ASP A 620 2.39 -18.09 6.72
C ASP A 620 1.62 -18.32 5.42
N ILE A 621 2.01 -19.33 4.60
CA ILE A 621 1.37 -19.61 3.30
C ILE A 621 -0.16 -19.68 3.45
N GLY A 622 -0.64 -20.45 4.44
CA GLY A 622 -2.07 -20.63 4.67
C GLY A 622 -2.78 -19.31 4.99
N THR A 623 -2.17 -18.46 5.82
CA THR A 623 -2.70 -17.15 6.19
C THR A 623 -2.79 -16.22 4.98
N TYR A 624 -1.74 -16.12 4.16
CA TYR A 624 -1.74 -15.26 2.97
C TYR A 624 -2.66 -15.79 1.86
N LEU A 625 -2.79 -17.11 1.68
CA LEU A 625 -3.77 -17.66 0.75
C LEU A 625 -5.21 -17.44 1.23
N ASN A 626 -5.47 -17.62 2.53
CA ASN A 626 -6.77 -17.29 3.14
C ASN A 626 -7.10 -15.81 2.96
N TRP A 627 -6.12 -14.94 3.17
CA TRP A 627 -6.24 -13.53 2.86
C TRP A 627 -6.56 -13.36 1.38
N ALA A 628 -5.79 -13.88 0.42
CA ALA A 628 -6.07 -13.73 -1.01
C ALA A 628 -7.49 -14.19 -1.41
N MET A 629 -8.01 -15.23 -0.75
CA MET A 629 -9.37 -15.74 -0.92
C MET A 629 -10.47 -14.84 -0.33
N GLY A 630 -10.10 -13.78 0.38
CA GLY A 630 -11.01 -12.78 0.93
C GLY A 630 -11.25 -12.87 2.43
N LYS A 631 -10.72 -13.88 3.13
CA LYS A 631 -10.97 -14.03 4.57
C LYS A 631 -10.34 -12.88 5.35
N ASN A 632 -11.04 -12.41 6.37
CA ASN A 632 -10.59 -11.36 7.27
C ASN A 632 -9.59 -11.89 8.31
N VAL A 633 -8.43 -12.36 7.85
CA VAL A 633 -7.39 -12.95 8.74
C VAL A 633 -6.73 -11.90 9.65
N ASP A 634 -6.86 -10.62 9.31
CA ASP A 634 -6.30 -9.49 10.04
C ASP A 634 -7.29 -8.88 11.05
N ASN A 635 -8.50 -9.43 11.15
CA ASN A 635 -9.58 -8.98 12.05
C ASN A 635 -9.94 -7.49 11.90
N VAL A 636 -9.94 -6.99 10.66
CA VAL A 636 -10.35 -5.61 10.36
C VAL A 636 -11.80 -5.43 10.82
N LYS A 637 -12.02 -4.43 11.68
CA LYS A 637 -13.36 -4.06 12.17
C LYS A 637 -14.08 -3.20 11.13
N SER A 638 -15.40 -3.35 11.06
CA SER A 638 -16.28 -2.44 10.36
C SER A 638 -16.59 -1.22 11.24
N ASP A 639 -17.24 -0.20 10.69
CA ASP A 639 -17.56 1.05 11.41
C ASP A 639 -18.45 0.84 12.65
N ASP A 640 -19.23 -0.25 12.68
CA ASP A 640 -20.04 -0.67 13.83
C ASP A 640 -19.26 -1.48 14.89
N GLY A 641 -17.94 -1.63 14.71
CA GLY A 641 -17.05 -2.39 15.59
C GLY A 641 -17.06 -3.91 15.38
N THR A 642 -17.85 -4.44 14.44
CA THR A 642 -17.92 -5.88 14.17
C THR A 642 -16.79 -6.37 13.26
N VAL A 643 -16.30 -7.58 13.48
CA VAL A 643 -15.31 -8.24 12.62
C VAL A 643 -16.03 -9.21 11.68
N ALA A 644 -16.19 -8.80 10.42
CA ALA A 644 -16.78 -9.65 9.40
C ALA A 644 -15.87 -10.85 9.06
N THR A 645 -16.46 -11.94 8.56
CA THR A 645 -15.69 -13.14 8.13
C THR A 645 -14.80 -12.83 6.91
N MET A 646 -15.25 -11.92 6.06
CA MET A 646 -14.58 -11.49 4.85
C MET A 646 -14.07 -10.07 5.02
N ARG A 647 -12.90 -9.75 4.46
CA ARG A 647 -12.32 -8.41 4.56
C ARG A 647 -13.18 -7.36 3.84
N PRO A 648 -13.11 -6.07 4.19
CA PRO A 648 -13.96 -5.03 3.57
C PRO A 648 -13.74 -4.81 2.06
N ASP A 649 -12.56 -5.17 1.57
CA ASP A 649 -11.96 -4.81 0.28
C ASP A 649 -11.71 -6.01 -0.64
N VAL A 650 -12.52 -7.07 -0.49
CA VAL A 650 -12.36 -8.33 -1.24
C VAL A 650 -12.39 -8.14 -2.75
N PHE A 651 -13.23 -7.22 -3.25
CA PHE A 651 -13.46 -7.04 -4.68
C PHE A 651 -12.23 -6.46 -5.39
N GLY A 652 -11.56 -5.47 -4.77
CA GLY A 652 -10.51 -4.70 -5.41
C GLY A 652 -11.00 -3.80 -6.54
N ASP A 653 -10.16 -2.87 -6.99
CA ASP A 653 -10.51 -1.88 -8.00
C ASP A 653 -10.63 -2.47 -9.42
N PRO A 654 -11.76 -2.25 -10.12
CA PRO A 654 -11.89 -2.49 -11.56
C PRO A 654 -11.49 -1.23 -12.37
N LEU A 655 -10.22 -0.83 -12.30
CA LEU A 655 -9.73 0.45 -12.82
C LEU A 655 -10.06 0.68 -14.32
N HIS A 656 -9.77 -0.30 -15.18
CA HIS A 656 -10.09 -0.27 -16.62
C HIS A 656 -11.02 -1.39 -17.07
N SER A 657 -11.22 -2.40 -16.22
CA SER A 657 -12.11 -3.51 -16.48
C SER A 657 -13.57 -3.05 -16.54
N LYS A 658 -14.27 -3.44 -17.61
CA LYS A 658 -15.71 -3.18 -17.79
C LYS A 658 -16.50 -4.46 -17.55
N PRO A 659 -17.63 -4.41 -16.81
CA PRO A 659 -18.43 -5.59 -16.59
C PRO A 659 -19.10 -6.05 -17.89
N LEU A 660 -18.92 -7.34 -18.21
CA LEU A 660 -19.53 -8.03 -19.33
C LEU A 660 -20.78 -8.78 -18.85
N VAL A 661 -21.93 -8.47 -19.47
CA VAL A 661 -23.21 -9.11 -19.14
C VAL A 661 -23.50 -10.25 -20.12
N ILE A 662 -23.90 -11.41 -19.61
CA ILE A 662 -24.26 -12.59 -20.40
C ILE A 662 -25.61 -13.10 -19.95
N ASN A 663 -26.51 -13.33 -20.90
CA ASN A 663 -27.84 -13.85 -20.66
C ASN A 663 -27.88 -15.36 -20.92
N TYR A 664 -28.16 -16.16 -19.88
CA TYR A 664 -28.38 -17.60 -19.97
C TYR A 664 -29.88 -17.95 -19.90
N GLY A 665 -30.74 -17.04 -20.38
CA GLY A 665 -32.20 -17.17 -20.36
C GLY A 665 -32.79 -16.68 -19.04
N SER A 666 -33.04 -17.60 -18.11
CA SER A 666 -33.67 -17.28 -16.81
C SER A 666 -32.69 -16.68 -15.80
N SER A 667 -31.49 -16.31 -16.24
CA SER A 667 -30.35 -16.14 -15.36
C SER A 667 -29.30 -15.24 -16.01
N ILE A 668 -29.07 -14.06 -15.41
CA ILE A 668 -28.10 -13.07 -15.90
C ILE A 668 -26.78 -13.26 -15.16
N ARG A 669 -25.67 -13.12 -15.89
CA ARG A 669 -24.32 -13.20 -15.36
C ARG A 669 -23.54 -11.94 -15.68
N VAL A 670 -22.73 -11.50 -14.74
CA VAL A 670 -21.84 -10.35 -14.90
C VAL A 670 -20.40 -10.79 -14.62
N VAL A 671 -19.55 -10.70 -15.64
CA VAL A 671 -18.12 -11.05 -15.56
C VAL A 671 -17.31 -9.76 -15.47
N ILE A 672 -16.39 -9.64 -14.51
CA ILE A 672 -15.52 -8.46 -14.38
C ILE A 672 -14.17 -8.83 -13.76
N GLY A 673 -13.08 -8.25 -14.28
CA GLY A 673 -11.74 -8.38 -13.70
C GLY A 673 -11.43 -7.26 -12.72
N THR A 674 -10.59 -7.52 -11.72
CA THR A 674 -10.11 -6.50 -10.78
C THR A 674 -8.60 -6.60 -10.57
N ASN A 675 -8.02 -5.49 -10.08
CA ASN A 675 -6.60 -5.41 -9.76
C ASN A 675 -6.20 -6.14 -8.47
N ALA A 676 -7.16 -6.65 -7.71
CA ALA A 676 -6.91 -7.69 -6.69
C ALA A 676 -6.46 -9.04 -7.32
N GLY A 677 -6.41 -9.12 -8.66
CA GLY A 677 -5.89 -10.28 -9.39
C GLY A 677 -6.94 -11.36 -9.64
N ALA A 678 -8.23 -10.99 -9.67
CA ALA A 678 -9.33 -11.93 -9.84
C ALA A 678 -10.30 -11.54 -10.95
N LEU A 679 -10.84 -12.55 -11.65
CA LEU A 679 -11.96 -12.43 -12.58
C LEU A 679 -13.19 -12.99 -11.87
N HIS A 680 -14.17 -12.14 -11.60
CA HIS A 680 -15.38 -12.47 -10.86
C HIS A 680 -16.52 -12.82 -11.81
N MET A 681 -17.34 -13.80 -11.43
CA MET A 681 -18.59 -14.15 -12.09
C MET A 681 -19.75 -14.00 -11.10
N PHE A 682 -20.50 -12.91 -11.25
CA PHE A 682 -21.69 -12.65 -10.44
C PHE A 682 -22.96 -13.10 -11.14
N GLN A 683 -23.92 -13.53 -10.34
CA GLN A 683 -25.29 -13.79 -10.74
C GLN A 683 -26.17 -12.62 -10.30
N ASP A 684 -26.87 -12.01 -11.27
CA ASP A 684 -27.91 -11.02 -10.99
C ASP A 684 -29.24 -11.73 -10.81
N ASN A 685 -29.82 -11.62 -9.61
CA ASN A 685 -31.14 -12.14 -9.23
C ASN A 685 -32.09 -10.97 -8.92
N ASP A 686 -32.18 -10.05 -9.87
CA ASP A 686 -32.93 -8.79 -9.76
C ASP A 686 -32.41 -7.83 -8.68
N ASP A 687 -32.91 -7.96 -7.45
CA ASP A 687 -32.57 -7.05 -6.35
C ASP A 687 -31.53 -7.70 -5.40
N GLU A 688 -31.03 -8.88 -5.77
CA GLU A 688 -29.95 -9.59 -5.09
C GLU A 688 -28.82 -9.92 -6.07
N VAL A 689 -27.60 -10.02 -5.54
CA VAL A 689 -26.42 -10.48 -6.27
C VAL A 689 -25.72 -11.58 -5.48
N ASP A 690 -25.13 -12.54 -6.18
CA ASP A 690 -24.22 -13.51 -5.56
C ASP A 690 -23.01 -13.78 -6.45
N GLU A 691 -21.85 -14.04 -5.86
CA GLU A 691 -20.67 -14.49 -6.59
C GLU A 691 -20.70 -16.02 -6.76
N ASN A 692 -20.85 -16.49 -7.99
CA ASN A 692 -20.84 -17.92 -8.30
C ASN A 692 -19.43 -18.50 -8.19
N TRP A 693 -18.44 -17.79 -8.75
CA TRP A 693 -17.03 -18.14 -8.65
C TRP A 693 -16.14 -16.93 -8.97
N ALA A 694 -14.88 -17.01 -8.56
CA ALA A 694 -13.82 -16.14 -9.04
C ALA A 694 -12.64 -16.96 -9.57
N PHE A 695 -11.89 -16.42 -10.54
CA PHE A 695 -10.66 -17.01 -11.06
C PHE A 695 -9.46 -16.11 -10.74
N MET A 696 -8.50 -16.63 -9.98
CA MET A 696 -7.25 -15.96 -9.65
C MET A 696 -6.07 -16.68 -10.33
N PRO A 697 -5.48 -16.09 -11.39
CA PRO A 697 -4.30 -16.64 -12.05
C PRO A 697 -3.12 -16.90 -11.10
N LYS A 698 -2.42 -18.02 -11.33
CA LYS A 698 -1.20 -18.42 -10.62
C LYS A 698 -0.11 -17.35 -10.69
N GLU A 699 -0.06 -16.55 -11.76
CA GLU A 699 0.93 -15.49 -11.92
C GLU A 699 0.83 -14.39 -10.86
N PHE A 700 -0.36 -14.15 -10.30
CA PHE A 700 -0.60 -13.12 -9.28
C PHE A 700 -0.26 -13.55 -7.85
N PHE A 701 0.23 -14.77 -7.62
CA PHE A 701 0.60 -15.21 -6.27
C PHE A 701 1.72 -14.35 -5.65
N SER A 702 2.61 -13.79 -6.47
CA SER A 702 3.64 -12.86 -6.02
C SER A 702 3.09 -11.48 -5.62
N ASN A 703 1.85 -11.15 -6.01
CA ASN A 703 1.22 -9.88 -5.65
C ASN A 703 0.53 -9.92 -4.29
N ILE A 704 0.20 -11.13 -3.79
CA ILE A 704 -0.60 -11.32 -2.58
C ILE A 704 0.01 -10.59 -1.38
N LYS A 705 1.33 -10.70 -1.20
CA LYS A 705 2.02 -10.06 -0.07
C LYS A 705 1.93 -8.54 -0.15
N ARG A 706 2.27 -7.96 -1.30
CA ARG A 706 2.25 -6.49 -1.50
C ARG A 706 0.86 -5.92 -1.29
N LEU A 707 -0.17 -6.60 -1.82
CA LEU A 707 -1.56 -6.20 -1.63
C LEU A 707 -1.98 -6.30 -0.16
N ARG A 708 -1.56 -7.35 0.57
CA ARG A 708 -1.90 -7.51 2.00
C ARG A 708 -1.19 -6.49 2.89
N ASP A 709 0.10 -6.31 2.67
CA ASP A 709 0.92 -5.39 3.47
C ASP A 709 0.48 -3.93 3.24
N ASN A 710 0.11 -3.59 1.99
CA ASN A 710 -0.48 -2.31 1.59
C ASN A 710 0.26 -1.05 2.07
N PHE A 711 1.59 -1.02 2.00
CA PHE A 711 2.35 0.15 2.41
C PHE A 711 2.00 1.38 1.56
N ALA A 712 1.81 2.53 2.19
CA ALA A 712 1.51 3.81 1.51
C ALA A 712 2.62 4.26 0.54
N THR A 713 3.83 3.73 0.72
CA THR A 713 4.95 4.00 -0.17
C THR A 713 4.94 3.11 -1.43
N ASP A 714 4.30 1.93 -1.39
CA ASP A 714 4.30 0.93 -2.48
C ASP A 714 3.50 1.38 -3.71
N ASP A 715 4.04 1.14 -4.92
CA ASP A 715 3.29 1.40 -6.16
C ASP A 715 2.02 0.58 -6.28
N LYS A 716 1.03 1.15 -6.98
CA LYS A 716 -0.17 0.45 -7.42
C LYS A 716 0.15 -0.92 -8.02
N VAL A 717 -0.51 -1.95 -7.49
CA VAL A 717 -0.47 -3.29 -8.08
C VAL A 717 -1.62 -3.46 -9.06
N TYR A 718 -1.31 -3.97 -10.25
CA TYR A 718 -2.26 -4.29 -11.30
C TYR A 718 -2.51 -5.80 -11.37
N GLY A 719 -3.73 -6.17 -11.75
CA GLY A 719 -4.21 -7.54 -11.86
C GLY A 719 -4.92 -7.78 -13.20
N ILE A 720 -6.18 -8.20 -13.16
CA ILE A 720 -6.98 -8.41 -14.38
C ILE A 720 -7.72 -7.12 -14.72
N ASP A 721 -7.13 -6.36 -15.64
CA ASP A 721 -7.60 -5.00 -15.93
C ASP A 721 -8.04 -4.81 -17.39
N GLY A 722 -7.87 -5.82 -18.24
CA GLY A 722 -8.25 -5.78 -19.65
C GLY A 722 -9.76 -5.90 -19.89
N SER A 723 -10.25 -5.23 -20.94
CA SER A 723 -11.63 -5.43 -21.39
C SER A 723 -11.86 -6.86 -21.87
N ILE A 724 -12.99 -7.45 -21.47
CA ILE A 724 -13.37 -8.82 -21.80
C ILE A 724 -14.03 -8.86 -23.18
N THR A 725 -13.67 -9.86 -24.00
CA THR A 725 -14.32 -10.19 -25.26
C THR A 725 -15.00 -11.55 -25.14
N SER A 726 -16.27 -11.65 -25.54
CA SER A 726 -17.01 -12.92 -25.52
C SER A 726 -17.27 -13.47 -26.92
N TYR A 727 -17.14 -14.79 -27.06
CA TYR A 727 -17.68 -15.57 -28.16
C TYR A 727 -18.93 -16.28 -27.67
N VAL A 728 -20.03 -16.10 -28.40
CA VAL A 728 -21.31 -16.73 -28.08
C VAL A 728 -21.78 -17.48 -29.33
N LYS A 729 -22.06 -18.77 -29.18
CA LYS A 729 -22.65 -19.61 -30.22
C LYS A 729 -23.86 -20.32 -29.65
N ASP A 730 -25.02 -19.80 -29.98
CA ASP A 730 -26.29 -20.50 -29.87
C ASP A 730 -26.44 -21.43 -31.07
N ILE A 731 -26.44 -22.74 -30.82
CA ILE A 731 -26.53 -23.77 -31.84
C ILE A 731 -28.00 -24.00 -32.23
N ASN A 732 -28.93 -23.81 -31.30
CA ASN A 732 -30.34 -24.15 -31.49
C ASN A 732 -31.17 -22.95 -31.98
N GLY A 733 -30.66 -21.72 -31.84
CA GLY A 733 -31.26 -20.46 -32.28
C GLY A 733 -32.41 -19.96 -31.40
N ASP A 734 -32.52 -20.41 -30.15
CA ASP A 734 -33.60 -20.06 -29.23
C ASP A 734 -33.34 -18.74 -28.45
N GLY A 735 -32.15 -18.14 -28.60
CA GLY A 735 -31.76 -16.90 -27.93
C GLY A 735 -31.42 -17.08 -26.44
N ILE A 736 -31.29 -18.32 -25.97
CA ILE A 736 -30.99 -18.72 -24.59
C ILE A 736 -29.78 -19.66 -24.60
N ILE A 737 -28.68 -19.27 -23.95
CA ILE A 737 -27.52 -20.14 -23.84
C ILE A 737 -27.82 -21.38 -22.99
N ASN A 738 -27.94 -22.54 -23.62
CA ASN A 738 -28.18 -23.81 -22.95
C ASN A 738 -27.61 -25.03 -23.71
N GLY A 739 -27.58 -26.18 -23.04
CA GLY A 739 -27.27 -27.46 -23.69
C GLY A 739 -25.90 -27.52 -24.39
N SER A 740 -25.92 -27.55 -25.73
CA SER A 740 -24.72 -27.64 -26.58
C SER A 740 -24.09 -26.29 -26.92
N ASP A 741 -24.70 -25.20 -26.53
CA ASP A 741 -24.24 -23.84 -26.83
C ASP A 741 -22.89 -23.55 -26.21
N LYS A 742 -22.21 -22.55 -26.77
CA LYS A 742 -20.86 -22.16 -26.36
C LYS A 742 -20.79 -20.71 -25.95
N VAL A 743 -20.18 -20.47 -24.79
CA VAL A 743 -19.79 -19.14 -24.33
C VAL A 743 -18.36 -19.18 -23.87
N TRP A 744 -17.50 -18.46 -24.58
CA TRP A 744 -16.09 -18.28 -24.23
C TRP A 744 -15.81 -16.83 -23.94
N VAL A 745 -14.92 -16.56 -22.99
CA VAL A 745 -14.44 -15.22 -22.66
C VAL A 745 -12.94 -15.14 -22.79
N PHE A 746 -12.47 -14.01 -23.31
CA PHE A 746 -11.07 -13.73 -23.60
C PHE A 746 -10.70 -12.38 -23.00
N PHE A 747 -9.58 -12.31 -22.30
CA PHE A 747 -9.14 -11.08 -21.64
C PHE A 747 -7.62 -11.02 -21.55
N GLY A 748 -7.11 -9.79 -21.49
CA GLY A 748 -5.73 -9.48 -21.14
C GLY A 748 -5.63 -8.85 -19.75
N LEU A 749 -4.41 -8.58 -19.33
CA LEU A 749 -4.06 -8.02 -18.02
C LEU A 749 -3.67 -6.53 -18.07
N ARG A 750 -3.48 -5.93 -19.26
CA ARG A 750 -2.92 -4.57 -19.42
C ARG A 750 -1.59 -4.42 -18.66
N ARG A 751 -1.49 -3.47 -17.72
CA ARG A 751 -0.34 -3.27 -16.84
C ARG A 751 -0.08 -4.45 -15.89
N GLY A 752 -1.11 -5.27 -15.62
CA GLY A 752 -0.97 -6.47 -14.80
C GLY A 752 -0.06 -7.54 -15.39
N GLY A 753 0.18 -7.53 -16.70
CA GLY A 753 1.10 -8.47 -17.33
C GLY A 753 0.98 -8.62 -18.85
N THR A 754 1.80 -9.51 -19.40
CA THR A 754 1.84 -9.80 -20.85
C THR A 754 0.91 -10.93 -21.28
N SER A 755 0.15 -11.50 -20.34
CA SER A 755 -0.68 -12.68 -20.57
C SER A 755 -2.04 -12.35 -21.20
N TYR A 756 -2.52 -13.29 -22.01
CA TYR A 756 -3.92 -13.41 -22.41
C TYR A 756 -4.48 -14.76 -21.93
N TYR A 757 -5.76 -14.76 -21.57
CA TYR A 757 -6.49 -15.94 -21.11
C TYR A 757 -7.73 -16.17 -21.96
N GLY A 758 -8.06 -17.45 -22.16
CA GLY A 758 -9.35 -17.90 -22.68
C GLY A 758 -10.01 -18.85 -21.69
N LEU A 759 -11.27 -18.57 -21.33
CA LEU A 759 -12.08 -19.44 -20.46
C LEU A 759 -13.37 -19.87 -21.17
N ASP A 760 -13.76 -21.12 -20.94
CA ASP A 760 -15.08 -21.65 -21.28
C ASP A 760 -16.02 -21.47 -20.10
N ILE A 761 -17.08 -20.69 -20.30
CA ILE A 761 -18.14 -20.41 -19.33
C ILE A 761 -19.51 -20.82 -19.89
N SER A 762 -19.54 -21.75 -20.84
CA SER A 762 -20.79 -22.27 -21.41
C SER A 762 -21.71 -22.84 -20.31
N ILE A 763 -21.12 -23.42 -19.26
CA ILE A 763 -21.81 -23.78 -18.03
C ILE A 763 -21.48 -22.71 -16.97
N PRO A 764 -22.44 -21.83 -16.60
CA PRO A 764 -22.14 -20.64 -15.82
C PRO A 764 -21.58 -20.91 -14.42
N GLY A 765 -21.84 -22.09 -13.85
CA GLY A 765 -21.35 -22.48 -12.52
C GLY A 765 -20.03 -23.25 -12.50
N THR A 766 -19.51 -23.68 -13.66
CA THR A 766 -18.30 -24.53 -13.73
C THR A 766 -17.39 -24.06 -14.87
N PRO A 767 -16.53 -23.07 -14.63
CA PRO A 767 -15.64 -22.54 -15.65
C PRO A 767 -14.53 -23.55 -16.01
N GLY A 768 -14.06 -23.50 -17.25
CA GLY A 768 -12.89 -24.25 -17.73
C GLY A 768 -11.85 -23.32 -18.34
N LYS A 769 -10.56 -23.64 -18.20
CA LYS A 769 -9.50 -22.93 -18.93
C LYS A 769 -9.39 -23.51 -20.34
N LEU A 770 -9.52 -22.66 -21.36
CA LEU A 770 -9.22 -23.02 -22.74
C LEU A 770 -7.71 -22.99 -22.95
N TRP A 771 -7.09 -21.85 -22.64
CA TRP A 771 -5.66 -21.62 -22.84
C TRP A 771 -5.17 -20.40 -22.04
N HIS A 772 -3.86 -20.31 -21.92
CA HIS A 772 -3.10 -19.16 -21.40
C HIS A 772 -1.92 -18.94 -22.34
N ILE A 773 -1.71 -17.70 -22.77
CA ILE A 773 -0.63 -17.29 -23.67
C ILE A 773 0.11 -16.13 -23.03
N ASP A 774 1.44 -16.20 -23.01
CA ASP A 774 2.33 -15.13 -22.56
C ASP A 774 3.54 -14.99 -23.50
N ALA A 775 4.46 -14.09 -23.19
CA ALA A 775 5.67 -13.86 -23.98
C ALA A 775 6.64 -15.06 -24.03
N THR A 776 6.49 -16.05 -23.14
CA THR A 776 7.28 -17.29 -23.14
C THR A 776 6.66 -18.40 -23.99
N THR A 777 5.39 -18.24 -24.35
CA THR A 777 4.68 -19.16 -25.24
C THR A 777 5.31 -19.12 -26.63
N THR A 778 5.58 -20.30 -27.20
CA THR A 778 6.26 -20.41 -28.50
C THR A 778 5.50 -19.64 -29.60
N GLY A 779 6.19 -18.73 -30.29
CA GLY A 779 5.61 -17.86 -31.33
C GLY A 779 5.13 -16.49 -30.84
N PHE A 780 5.14 -16.23 -29.53
CA PHE A 780 4.61 -15.00 -28.92
C PHE A 780 5.69 -14.11 -28.29
N GLY A 781 6.96 -14.22 -28.72
CA GLY A 781 8.07 -13.47 -28.14
C GLY A 781 7.99 -11.95 -28.26
N GLU A 782 7.15 -11.42 -29.15
CA GLU A 782 6.88 -9.98 -29.30
C GLU A 782 5.72 -9.49 -28.39
N LEU A 783 5.14 -10.34 -27.53
CA LEU A 783 4.12 -9.90 -26.58
C LEU A 783 4.70 -8.97 -25.51
N GLY A 784 4.21 -7.73 -25.50
CA GLY A 784 4.32 -6.78 -24.42
C GLY A 784 3.11 -6.85 -23.47
N GLN A 785 2.90 -5.79 -22.68
CA GLN A 785 1.72 -5.67 -21.83
C GLN A 785 0.45 -5.79 -22.68
N SER A 786 -0.54 -6.51 -22.17
CA SER A 786 -1.70 -6.98 -22.95
C SER A 786 -2.82 -5.92 -23.06
N TRP A 787 -2.49 -4.78 -23.67
CA TRP A 787 -3.39 -3.63 -23.85
C TRP A 787 -4.39 -3.78 -25.00
N SER A 788 -4.08 -4.63 -25.97
CA SER A 788 -4.94 -4.86 -27.13
C SER A 788 -6.12 -5.75 -26.73
N GLN A 789 -7.35 -5.22 -26.77
CA GLN A 789 -8.53 -6.06 -26.55
C GLN A 789 -8.63 -7.09 -27.68
N PRO A 790 -8.66 -8.41 -27.39
CA PRO A 790 -8.83 -9.44 -28.41
C PRO A 790 -10.13 -9.24 -29.19
N LYS A 791 -10.10 -9.39 -30.51
CA LYS A 791 -11.28 -9.31 -31.37
C LYS A 791 -11.55 -10.65 -32.03
N ILE A 792 -12.82 -11.07 -32.01
CA ILE A 792 -13.24 -12.30 -32.68
C ILE A 792 -13.40 -12.03 -34.17
N GLY A 793 -12.88 -12.95 -34.98
CA GLY A 793 -13.19 -13.05 -36.40
C GLY A 793 -13.43 -14.51 -36.79
N TYR A 794 -13.72 -14.74 -38.06
CA TYR A 794 -13.87 -16.08 -38.62
C TYR A 794 -12.84 -16.27 -39.73
N SER A 795 -12.10 -17.38 -39.70
CA SER A 795 -11.05 -17.66 -40.68
C SER A 795 -11.06 -19.12 -41.12
N LYS A 796 -10.86 -19.33 -42.42
CA LYS A 796 -10.67 -20.68 -42.98
C LYS A 796 -9.29 -21.25 -42.70
N LEU A 797 -8.29 -20.40 -42.43
CA LEU A 797 -6.91 -20.80 -42.11
C LEU A 797 -6.81 -21.63 -40.82
N LYS A 798 -7.89 -21.70 -40.02
CA LYS A 798 -7.94 -22.62 -38.90
C LYS A 798 -7.78 -24.07 -39.36
N ASN A 799 -8.37 -24.42 -40.49
CA ASN A 799 -8.43 -25.78 -41.03
C ASN A 799 -7.48 -25.90 -42.22
N SER A 800 -6.76 -27.02 -42.31
CA SER A 800 -5.92 -27.34 -43.49
C SER A 800 -6.75 -27.71 -44.72
N ASP A 801 -8.08 -27.81 -44.56
CA ASP A 801 -9.05 -28.23 -45.57
C ASP A 801 -10.13 -27.15 -45.74
N ASP A 802 -10.16 -26.52 -46.93
CA ASP A 802 -10.99 -25.37 -47.31
C ASP A 802 -12.51 -25.72 -47.38
N SER A 803 -12.87 -26.99 -47.18
CA SER A 803 -14.24 -27.53 -47.25
C SER A 803 -15.08 -27.36 -45.98
N THR A 804 -14.48 -26.97 -44.85
CA THR A 804 -15.13 -26.95 -43.52
C THR A 804 -15.71 -25.59 -43.10
N GLY A 805 -15.59 -24.56 -43.93
CA GLY A 805 -16.06 -23.20 -43.61
C GLY A 805 -15.11 -22.44 -42.69
N ALA A 806 -15.41 -21.16 -42.45
CA ALA A 806 -14.61 -20.30 -41.58
C ALA A 806 -14.99 -20.52 -40.11
N GLU A 807 -13.99 -20.63 -39.24
CA GLU A 807 -14.16 -20.93 -37.81
C GLU A 807 -13.64 -19.79 -36.92
N PRO A 808 -14.08 -19.69 -35.66
CA PRO A 808 -13.73 -18.57 -34.79
C PRO A 808 -12.23 -18.53 -34.49
N VAL A 809 -11.64 -17.36 -34.73
CA VAL A 809 -10.26 -16.99 -34.42
C VAL A 809 -10.24 -15.68 -33.63
N LEU A 810 -9.14 -15.42 -32.93
CA LEU A 810 -8.91 -14.17 -32.22
C LEU A 810 -7.76 -13.39 -32.85
N PHE A 811 -7.97 -12.08 -33.00
CA PHE A 811 -6.97 -11.12 -33.41
C PHE A 811 -6.62 -10.18 -32.26
N PHE A 812 -5.33 -9.97 -32.01
CA PHE A 812 -4.85 -8.96 -31.07
C PHE A 812 -3.46 -8.47 -31.48
N GLY A 813 -3.15 -7.23 -31.10
CA GLY A 813 -1.82 -6.66 -31.28
C GLY A 813 -0.82 -7.23 -30.27
N GLY A 814 0.46 -7.05 -30.56
CA GLY A 814 1.58 -7.46 -29.71
C GLY A 814 1.59 -6.77 -28.35
N GLY A 815 0.80 -5.71 -28.16
CA GLY A 815 0.64 -5.03 -26.88
C GLY A 815 1.56 -3.81 -26.76
N TYR A 816 1.75 -3.36 -25.52
CA TYR A 816 2.54 -2.19 -25.18
C TYR A 816 3.92 -2.57 -24.66
N ASP A 817 4.95 -1.89 -25.13
CA ASP A 817 6.29 -2.01 -24.58
C ASP A 817 6.45 -1.04 -23.40
N ALA A 818 6.58 -1.58 -22.19
CA ALA A 818 6.79 -0.80 -20.96
C ALA A 818 8.04 0.11 -21.03
N LYS A 819 8.94 -0.13 -21.99
CA LYS A 819 10.02 0.80 -22.33
C LYS A 819 9.53 2.21 -22.67
N LYS A 820 8.27 2.38 -23.04
CA LYS A 820 7.66 3.68 -23.31
C LYS A 820 7.27 4.45 -22.04
N ASP A 821 7.33 3.80 -20.86
CA ASP A 821 7.11 4.41 -19.55
C ASP A 821 8.39 5.05 -18.96
N VAL A 822 9.49 5.13 -19.73
CA VAL A 822 10.71 5.84 -19.31
C VAL A 822 10.61 7.32 -19.71
N ASN A 823 11.14 8.24 -18.90
CA ASN A 823 11.02 9.69 -19.16
C ASN A 823 12.01 10.21 -20.23
N THR A 824 12.61 9.32 -21.02
CA THR A 824 13.52 9.67 -22.14
C THR A 824 12.78 9.71 -23.48
N PRO A 825 13.31 10.40 -24.52
CA PRO A 825 12.76 10.32 -25.87
C PRO A 825 12.55 8.86 -26.31
N GLY A 826 11.30 8.50 -26.61
CA GLY A 826 10.92 7.12 -26.88
C GLY A 826 11.79 6.46 -27.94
N THR A 827 12.56 5.47 -27.54
CA THR A 827 13.37 4.64 -28.45
C THR A 827 12.50 3.63 -29.21
N PHE A 828 13.05 2.96 -30.23
CA PHE A 828 12.34 1.89 -30.93
C PHE A 828 11.88 0.77 -29.97
N ASP A 829 10.63 0.35 -30.14
CA ASP A 829 9.99 -0.72 -29.37
C ASP A 829 10.74 -2.03 -29.58
N GLY A 830 11.02 -2.74 -28.49
CA GLY A 830 11.59 -4.08 -28.49
C GLY A 830 10.52 -5.18 -28.51
N LYS A 831 9.29 -4.85 -28.12
CA LYS A 831 8.10 -5.72 -28.11
C LYS A 831 6.89 -4.94 -28.58
N GLY A 832 5.71 -5.55 -28.62
CA GLY A 832 4.47 -4.86 -28.98
C GLY A 832 4.21 -4.73 -30.49
N ARG A 833 5.20 -5.06 -31.32
CA ARG A 833 5.21 -4.81 -32.78
C ARG A 833 4.63 -5.95 -33.61
N ALA A 834 3.71 -6.71 -33.01
CA ALA A 834 3.13 -7.88 -33.66
C ALA A 834 1.62 -7.72 -33.89
N ILE A 835 1.07 -8.50 -34.81
CA ILE A 835 -0.36 -8.81 -34.86
C ILE A 835 -0.48 -10.32 -34.87
N TYR A 836 -1.27 -10.87 -33.96
CA TYR A 836 -1.48 -12.30 -33.82
C TYR A 836 -2.88 -12.68 -34.30
N MET A 837 -2.98 -13.84 -34.95
CA MET A 837 -4.22 -14.55 -35.20
C MET A 837 -4.09 -15.95 -34.59
N ILE A 838 -4.93 -16.26 -33.61
CA ILE A 838 -4.93 -17.55 -32.92
C ILE A 838 -6.26 -18.27 -33.09
N ASP A 839 -6.24 -19.58 -32.94
CA ASP A 839 -7.44 -20.37 -32.74
C ASP A 839 -8.16 -19.94 -31.45
N ALA A 840 -9.44 -19.58 -31.53
CA ALA A 840 -10.16 -19.11 -30.35
C ALA A 840 -10.34 -20.20 -29.27
N ALA A 841 -10.44 -21.47 -29.68
CA ALA A 841 -10.70 -22.59 -28.77
C ALA A 841 -9.41 -23.15 -28.16
N SER A 842 -8.35 -23.30 -28.95
CA SER A 842 -7.09 -23.93 -28.50
C SER A 842 -5.98 -22.95 -28.15
N GLY A 843 -6.09 -21.68 -28.54
CA GLY A 843 -5.03 -20.69 -28.38
C GLY A 843 -3.84 -20.87 -29.32
N THR A 844 -3.91 -21.85 -30.23
CA THR A 844 -2.81 -22.16 -31.14
C THR A 844 -2.59 -21.03 -32.13
N LEU A 845 -1.35 -20.57 -32.28
CA LEU A 845 -0.97 -19.57 -33.28
C LEU A 845 -1.27 -20.09 -34.69
N LYS A 846 -2.11 -19.37 -35.43
CA LYS A 846 -2.45 -19.68 -36.84
C LYS A 846 -1.70 -18.78 -37.81
N TRP A 847 -1.47 -17.53 -37.41
CA TRP A 847 -0.72 -16.56 -38.20
C TRP A 847 -0.21 -15.42 -37.31
N SER A 848 0.90 -14.81 -37.70
CA SER A 848 1.43 -13.60 -37.07
C SER A 848 2.10 -12.69 -38.08
N LEU A 849 1.89 -11.38 -37.94
CA LEU A 849 2.73 -10.34 -38.54
C LEU A 849 3.73 -9.89 -37.46
N VAL A 850 5.02 -10.08 -37.71
CA VAL A 850 6.11 -9.73 -36.80
C VAL A 850 7.24 -9.03 -37.58
N PRO A 851 8.12 -8.26 -36.93
CA PRO A 851 9.20 -7.53 -37.61
C PRO A 851 10.16 -8.42 -38.40
N GLU A 852 10.46 -9.62 -37.89
CA GLU A 852 11.32 -10.62 -38.54
C GLU A 852 10.71 -12.03 -38.42
N GLY A 853 10.91 -12.88 -39.42
CA GLY A 853 10.43 -14.28 -39.37
C GLY A 853 8.93 -14.48 -39.61
N ALA A 854 8.24 -13.48 -40.19
CA ALA A 854 6.82 -13.57 -40.51
C ALA A 854 6.48 -14.81 -41.38
N GLN A 855 5.43 -15.54 -41.02
CA GLN A 855 4.94 -16.67 -41.81
C GLN A 855 4.16 -16.18 -43.05
N GLN A 856 4.90 -15.88 -44.13
CA GLN A 856 4.46 -15.61 -45.52
C GLN A 856 3.54 -14.38 -45.75
N PRO A 857 3.60 -13.73 -46.93
CA PRO A 857 2.83 -12.53 -47.22
C PRO A 857 1.35 -12.85 -47.47
N PHE A 858 0.47 -12.17 -46.74
CA PHE A 858 -0.97 -12.17 -46.97
C PHE A 858 -1.28 -11.23 -48.15
N GLN A 859 -1.78 -11.76 -49.27
CA GLN A 859 -2.49 -10.93 -50.26
C GLN A 859 -3.90 -10.70 -49.73
N VAL A 860 -4.14 -9.54 -49.11
CA VAL A 860 -5.50 -9.18 -48.68
C VAL A 860 -6.16 -8.24 -49.67
N LEU A 861 -7.28 -8.68 -50.24
CA LEU A 861 -8.33 -7.75 -50.71
C LEU A 861 -9.24 -7.47 -49.50
N ILE A 862 -8.82 -6.59 -48.58
CA ILE A 862 -9.72 -6.06 -47.54
C ILE A 862 -10.47 -4.89 -48.17
N VAL A 863 -11.79 -5.01 -48.28
CA VAL A 863 -12.67 -3.86 -48.46
C VAL A 863 -12.94 -3.30 -47.06
N PHE A 864 -12.14 -2.34 -46.62
CA PHE A 864 -12.47 -1.52 -45.45
C PHE A 864 -13.62 -0.59 -45.85
N HIS A 865 -14.83 -0.85 -45.35
CA HIS A 865 -15.81 0.21 -45.16
C HIS A 865 -15.62 0.75 -43.75
N GLN A 866 -15.07 1.97 -43.68
CA GLN A 866 -15.06 2.92 -42.55
C GLN A 866 -15.13 2.31 -41.14
N VAL A 867 -14.01 2.32 -40.40
CA VAL A 867 -13.88 3.00 -39.10
C VAL A 867 -12.38 3.07 -38.82
N LEU A 868 -11.77 4.23 -39.08
CA LEU A 868 -10.52 4.68 -38.45
C LEU A 868 -10.51 6.19 -38.64
N VAL A 869 -11.16 6.89 -37.71
CA VAL A 869 -10.87 8.29 -37.43
C VAL A 869 -10.13 8.24 -36.10
N PHE A 870 -8.83 8.51 -36.16
CA PHE A 870 -8.04 8.90 -34.99
C PHE A 870 -8.21 10.40 -34.78
#